data_AF-A0A0K3CP37-F1
#
_entry.id   AF-A0A0K3CP37-F1
#
_cell.length_a   1.000
_cell.length_b   1.000
_cell.length_c   1.000
_cell.angle_alpha   90.00
_cell.angle_beta   90.00
_cell.angle_gamma   90.00
#
_symmetry.space_group_name_H-M   'P 1'
#
loop_
_entity.id
_entity.type
_entity.pdbx_description
1 polymer ?
#
loop_
_entity_poly.entity_id
_entity_poly.type
_entity_poly.pdbx_seq_one_letter_code
_entity_poly.pdbx_strand_id
1 'polypeptide(L)'
;MQHGMQDVETGFTPPSLDYHSLAQTPSLDEQKYRSNVPSAPPKPKGIARTLFIVIVGGLALALAQLAIPAVLVAYIFVVHNGSISLANRTVYTTAPLGRVTAIANFLETVVSHTAAPAMALFGYLVAARWLRSSVKKDSKSLMTPVQRVLYALEMKLLNSANLNSIFRAYHLRMKLNSSTRRFRKNGVALPRSVKRTLGLLVWLTFWRYVVAAINTAFQATAIAGLVPDRLSPGLTTADFTVGRALNQTRCDVASASASRLAADSCGLENGSNNGMFLYMPQAERVLSNSSSVNSVAWLDDNTAILTDPTLPDMRFTASSPSIWSDCRTETAWCLCEGNGNPVYDGVNAQTCDVGPEAWLALDCAPSVRFNATALLNQVESGTGGSFPAASLLTANGSLTFTPEVDPTTRTASLGIILATPTYSDGVDDDNWAGSTGFFRHGHSGSWNVLVCDLWASTVVYSYSPSTGFSYMSRQPASLDLAKYLTYHADVGIQAVAQLAEGAGLGNSSASYVDVFGRHLSKSVLSMASVLMTPTAPISVSGGDVLGTGLNLPLFLTYLATSVVSALTILFMTVFIVAACLGTPRDLRPFVKPVQARLTDSTFLANWLYGKCTTNPKRIYSDEALDLFEPEQESERLAMEPRVDSYGWSLRPARL
;
A
#
# COMPACT_ATOMS: atom_id res chain seq x y z
N MET A 1 -66.98 40.90 24.33
CA MET A 1 -65.81 41.76 24.63
C MET A 1 -65.25 42.23 23.30
N GLN A 2 -65.28 43.56 23.08
CA GLN A 2 -64.46 44.42 22.19
C GLN A 2 -64.13 43.89 20.76
N HIS A 3 -64.48 44.51 19.62
CA HIS A 3 -64.52 45.89 19.09
C HIS A 3 -63.57 45.99 17.86
N GLY A 4 -64.02 46.66 16.78
CA GLY A 4 -63.21 47.14 15.64
C GLY A 4 -63.53 46.42 14.31
N MET A 5 -64.54 46.79 13.51
CA MET A 5 -64.73 48.02 12.71
C MET A 5 -63.52 48.41 11.84
N GLN A 6 -63.62 48.16 10.53
CA GLN A 6 -63.59 49.20 9.51
C GLN A 6 -64.19 48.73 8.18
N ASP A 7 -65.34 49.33 7.85
CA ASP A 7 -65.89 49.52 6.50
C ASP A 7 -64.87 50.29 5.61
N VAL A 8 -64.88 50.25 4.28
CA VAL A 8 -65.83 50.99 3.41
C VAL A 8 -65.65 50.55 1.94
N GLU A 9 -66.78 50.19 1.33
CA GLU A 9 -67.31 50.44 -0.04
C GLU A 9 -66.39 50.29 -1.28
N THR A 10 -66.81 49.65 -2.37
CA THR A 10 -67.97 50.06 -3.17
C THR A 10 -68.65 48.89 -3.89
N GLY A 11 -69.99 48.95 -3.90
CA GLY A 11 -70.84 48.02 -4.65
C GLY A 11 -70.90 48.31 -6.15
N PHE A 12 -71.41 47.34 -6.91
CA PHE A 12 -72.50 47.54 -7.87
C PHE A 12 -72.93 46.16 -8.43
N THR A 13 -74.20 45.82 -8.22
CA THR A 13 -74.94 44.73 -8.90
C THR A 13 -75.20 45.06 -10.38
N PRO A 14 -75.53 44.05 -11.20
CA PRO A 14 -74.96 43.85 -12.53
C PRO A 14 -75.73 44.57 -13.65
N PRO A 15 -75.10 44.82 -14.82
CA PRO A 15 -75.84 44.99 -16.05
C PRO A 15 -75.82 43.70 -16.87
N SER A 16 -77.01 43.33 -17.33
CA SER A 16 -77.26 42.48 -18.49
C SER A 16 -76.34 42.84 -19.65
N LEU A 17 -75.67 41.86 -20.26
CA LEU A 17 -74.91 42.06 -21.47
C LEU A 17 -75.35 41.09 -22.58
N ASP A 18 -75.63 41.73 -23.71
CA ASP A 18 -76.34 41.27 -24.89
C ASP A 18 -75.75 40.04 -25.58
N TYR A 19 -76.64 39.14 -25.99
CA TYR A 19 -76.36 37.92 -26.75
C TYR A 19 -76.04 38.15 -28.24
N HIS A 20 -75.68 39.36 -28.67
CA HIS A 20 -75.56 39.69 -30.10
C HIS A 20 -74.19 40.20 -30.60
N SER A 21 -73.13 40.17 -29.78
CA SER A 21 -71.80 40.66 -30.21
C SER A 21 -70.64 39.66 -30.11
N LEU A 22 -70.90 38.36 -29.85
CA LEU A 22 -69.87 37.30 -29.91
C LEU A 22 -69.86 36.51 -31.23
N ALA A 23 -70.71 36.87 -32.19
CA ALA A 23 -70.73 36.26 -33.52
C ALA A 23 -69.83 37.03 -34.49
N GLN A 24 -68.51 37.03 -34.27
CA GLN A 24 -67.50 37.23 -35.32
C GLN A 24 -66.08 37.07 -34.75
N THR A 25 -65.56 35.84 -34.81
CA THR A 25 -64.13 35.59 -35.01
C THR A 25 -63.97 34.54 -36.12
N PRO A 26 -62.91 34.65 -36.92
CA PRO A 26 -62.93 34.34 -38.34
C PRO A 26 -62.87 32.84 -38.61
N SER A 27 -63.51 32.41 -39.70
CA SER A 27 -63.27 31.11 -40.32
C SER A 27 -61.76 30.93 -40.50
N LEU A 28 -61.17 30.02 -39.71
CA LEU A 28 -59.80 29.58 -39.90
C LEU A 28 -59.75 28.86 -41.26
N ASP A 29 -59.23 29.56 -42.26
CA ASP A 29 -59.02 29.08 -43.63
C ASP A 29 -58.36 27.70 -43.63
N GLU A 30 -59.16 26.65 -43.87
CA GLU A 30 -58.67 25.31 -44.23
C GLU A 30 -57.73 25.35 -45.45
N GLN A 31 -57.79 26.41 -46.26
CA GLN A 31 -56.92 26.61 -47.42
C GLN A 31 -55.53 27.16 -47.06
N LYS A 32 -55.37 27.93 -45.98
CA LYS A 32 -54.07 28.51 -45.61
C LYS A 32 -53.16 27.50 -44.89
N TYR A 33 -53.73 26.42 -44.35
CA TYR A 33 -52.99 25.28 -43.83
C TYR A 33 -52.68 24.19 -44.86
N ARG A 34 -53.29 24.23 -46.06
CA ARG A 34 -53.01 23.29 -47.15
C ARG A 34 -51.81 23.68 -48.04
N SER A 35 -51.33 24.93 -47.99
CA SER A 35 -50.26 25.40 -48.89
C SER A 35 -48.83 25.16 -48.38
N ASN A 36 -48.64 24.84 -47.10
CA ASN A 36 -47.32 24.49 -46.54
C ASN A 36 -47.17 22.98 -46.34
N VAL A 37 -47.49 22.20 -47.38
CA VAL A 37 -47.21 20.76 -47.41
C VAL A 37 -45.88 20.55 -48.13
N PRO A 38 -44.79 20.16 -47.43
CA PRO A 38 -43.63 19.61 -48.13
C PRO A 38 -44.07 18.31 -48.81
N SER A 39 -43.92 18.26 -50.13
CA SER A 39 -44.20 17.12 -51.00
C SER A 39 -43.03 16.13 -51.09
N ALA A 40 -41.98 16.27 -50.25
CA ALA A 40 -40.84 15.36 -50.27
C ALA A 40 -40.42 14.92 -48.86
N PRO A 41 -40.01 13.66 -48.66
CA PRO A 41 -39.35 13.24 -47.43
C PRO A 41 -38.11 14.13 -47.19
N PRO A 42 -37.79 14.47 -45.93
CA PRO A 42 -36.60 15.26 -45.64
C PRO A 42 -35.36 14.58 -46.24
N LYS A 43 -34.57 15.35 -47.01
CA LYS A 43 -33.33 14.86 -47.64
C LYS A 43 -32.44 14.15 -46.59
N PRO A 44 -31.73 13.05 -46.94
CA PRO A 44 -31.00 12.16 -46.02
C PRO A 44 -29.80 12.78 -45.26
N LYS A 45 -29.63 14.10 -45.28
CA LYS A 45 -28.50 14.83 -44.65
C LYS A 45 -28.43 14.68 -43.12
N GLY A 46 -29.46 14.16 -42.45
CA GLY A 46 -29.49 13.94 -41.00
C GLY A 46 -28.92 12.59 -40.50
N ILE A 47 -28.64 11.64 -41.40
CA ILE A 47 -28.28 10.25 -41.03
C ILE A 47 -26.83 10.15 -40.52
N ALA A 48 -25.89 10.70 -41.29
CA ALA A 48 -24.49 10.76 -40.89
C ALA A 48 -24.35 11.49 -39.55
N ARG A 49 -25.12 12.56 -39.35
CA ARG A 49 -25.13 13.34 -38.11
C ARG A 49 -25.62 12.53 -36.90
N THR A 50 -26.66 11.71 -37.04
CA THR A 50 -27.20 10.92 -35.91
C THR A 50 -26.26 9.76 -35.54
N LEU A 51 -25.74 9.03 -36.53
CA LEU A 51 -24.72 7.99 -36.28
C LEU A 51 -23.43 8.59 -35.72
N PHE A 52 -23.00 9.74 -36.23
CA PHE A 52 -21.85 10.48 -35.71
C PHE A 52 -22.06 10.88 -34.25
N ILE A 53 -23.23 11.42 -33.88
CA ILE A 53 -23.53 11.78 -32.48
C ILE A 53 -23.47 10.56 -31.56
N VAL A 54 -24.02 9.41 -31.96
CA VAL A 54 -23.99 8.19 -31.14
C VAL A 54 -22.57 7.64 -30.99
N ILE A 55 -21.81 7.60 -32.09
CA ILE A 55 -20.42 7.09 -32.09
C ILE A 55 -19.53 8.02 -31.27
N VAL A 56 -19.56 9.32 -31.55
CA VAL A 56 -18.73 10.33 -30.86
C VAL A 56 -19.14 10.46 -29.40
N GLY A 57 -20.44 10.51 -29.10
CA GLY A 57 -20.93 10.58 -27.72
C GLY A 57 -20.58 9.33 -26.92
N GLY A 58 -20.71 8.15 -27.53
CA GLY A 58 -20.30 6.89 -26.94
C GLY A 58 -18.80 6.81 -26.65
N LEU A 59 -17.99 7.18 -27.64
CA LEU A 59 -16.53 7.22 -27.53
C LEU A 59 -16.10 8.23 -26.48
N ALA A 60 -16.69 9.43 -26.46
CA ALA A 60 -16.38 10.48 -25.49
C ALA A 60 -16.69 10.04 -24.05
N LEU A 61 -17.82 9.37 -23.81
CA LEU A 61 -18.16 8.83 -22.49
C LEU A 61 -17.19 7.71 -22.06
N ALA A 62 -16.81 6.81 -22.97
CA ALA A 62 -15.84 5.76 -22.67
C ALA A 62 -14.43 6.33 -22.41
N LEU A 63 -14.01 7.33 -23.18
CA LEU A 63 -12.74 8.04 -22.97
C LEU A 63 -12.73 8.80 -21.64
N ALA A 64 -13.84 9.44 -21.26
CA ALA A 64 -13.95 10.11 -19.96
C ALA A 64 -13.76 9.14 -18.78
N GLN A 65 -14.23 7.90 -18.91
CA GLN A 65 -14.04 6.84 -17.92
C GLN A 65 -12.59 6.36 -17.81
N LEU A 66 -11.85 6.32 -18.91
CA LEU A 66 -10.45 5.84 -18.96
C LEU A 66 -9.43 6.95 -18.71
N ALA A 67 -9.76 8.21 -18.98
CA ALA A 67 -8.83 9.33 -18.87
C ALA A 67 -8.35 9.55 -17.44
N ILE A 68 -9.25 9.52 -16.46
CA ILE A 68 -8.91 9.77 -15.05
C ILE A 68 -8.01 8.67 -14.46
N PRO A 69 -8.28 7.36 -14.61
CA PRO A 69 -7.37 6.33 -14.12
C PRO A 69 -6.02 6.38 -14.86
N ALA A 70 -5.99 6.73 -16.15
CA ALA A 70 -4.73 6.95 -16.86
C ALA A 70 -3.95 8.14 -16.26
N VAL A 71 -4.62 9.25 -15.94
CA VAL A 71 -4.02 10.39 -15.23
C VAL A 71 -3.52 9.99 -13.85
N LEU A 72 -4.26 9.17 -13.10
CA LEU A 72 -3.84 8.68 -11.79
C LEU A 72 -2.57 7.81 -11.89
N VAL A 73 -2.54 6.87 -12.85
CA VAL A 73 -1.37 6.01 -13.11
C VAL A 73 -0.17 6.86 -13.53
N ALA A 74 -0.36 7.82 -14.44
CA ALA A 74 0.71 8.73 -14.85
C ALA A 74 1.19 9.59 -13.67
N TYR A 75 0.28 10.11 -12.85
CA TYR A 75 0.62 10.89 -11.67
C TYR A 75 1.45 10.09 -10.67
N ILE A 76 1.09 8.83 -10.42
CA ILE A 76 1.81 7.95 -9.49
C ILE A 76 3.16 7.51 -10.07
N PHE A 77 3.20 6.97 -11.29
CA PHE A 77 4.39 6.30 -11.83
C PHE A 77 5.32 7.20 -12.66
N VAL A 78 4.78 8.22 -13.33
CA VAL A 78 5.55 9.14 -14.19
C VAL A 78 5.95 10.39 -13.41
N VAL A 79 5.03 10.98 -12.65
CA VAL A 79 5.30 12.24 -11.92
C VAL A 79 5.89 11.99 -10.53
N HIS A 80 5.38 11.00 -9.79
CA HIS A 80 5.71 10.80 -8.36
C HIS A 80 6.33 9.44 -8.03
N ASN A 81 7.26 8.97 -8.87
CA ASN A 81 8.19 7.87 -8.54
C ASN A 81 7.53 6.65 -7.87
N GLY A 82 6.42 6.17 -8.44
CA GLY A 82 5.75 4.96 -7.97
C GLY A 82 6.61 3.71 -8.11
N SER A 83 6.67 2.88 -7.07
CA SER A 83 7.25 1.54 -7.07
C SER A 83 6.24 0.51 -6.56
N ILE A 84 6.32 -0.71 -7.07
CA ILE A 84 5.40 -1.80 -6.71
C ILE A 84 6.17 -2.82 -5.87
N SER A 85 5.74 -3.03 -4.63
CA SER A 85 6.24 -4.13 -3.80
C SER A 85 5.27 -5.31 -3.83
N LEU A 86 5.67 -6.38 -4.50
CA LEU A 86 4.90 -7.62 -4.55
C LEU A 86 4.88 -8.35 -3.19
N ALA A 87 5.97 -8.24 -2.41
CA ALA A 87 6.08 -8.85 -1.09
C ALA A 87 5.07 -8.25 -0.10
N ASN A 88 4.98 -6.92 -0.06
CA ASN A 88 4.11 -6.20 0.87
C ASN A 88 2.72 -5.91 0.31
N ARG A 89 2.47 -6.27 -0.96
CA ARG A 89 1.21 -5.99 -1.69
C ARG A 89 0.83 -4.49 -1.65
N THR A 90 1.84 -3.63 -1.78
CA THR A 90 1.70 -2.18 -1.69
C THR A 90 2.36 -1.48 -2.86
N VAL A 91 1.75 -0.39 -3.31
CA VAL A 91 2.36 0.58 -4.22
C VAL A 91 2.84 1.74 -3.37
N TYR A 92 4.13 2.04 -3.41
CA TYR A 92 4.70 3.20 -2.74
C TYR A 92 4.93 4.31 -3.76
N THR A 93 4.58 5.54 -3.41
CA THR A 93 4.77 6.71 -4.29
C THR A 93 5.12 7.93 -3.46
N THR A 94 5.90 8.86 -4.03
CA THR A 94 6.18 10.15 -3.40
C THR A 94 5.03 11.14 -3.53
N ALA A 95 3.89 10.72 -4.09
CA ALA A 95 2.71 11.56 -4.26
C ALA A 95 2.04 11.83 -2.91
N PRO A 96 1.61 13.07 -2.62
CA PRO A 96 0.89 13.39 -1.40
C PRO A 96 -0.52 12.77 -1.40
N LEU A 97 -0.91 12.19 -0.26
CA LEU A 97 -2.17 11.46 -0.10
C LEU A 97 -3.41 12.25 -0.52
N GLY A 98 -3.47 13.52 -0.14
CA GLY A 98 -4.58 14.39 -0.49
C GLY A 98 -4.78 14.54 -2.00
N ARG A 99 -3.71 14.55 -2.81
CA ARG A 99 -3.81 14.66 -4.27
C ARG A 99 -4.20 13.34 -4.91
N VAL A 100 -3.61 12.22 -4.47
CA VAL A 100 -3.94 10.88 -4.97
C VAL A 100 -5.43 10.57 -4.74
N THR A 101 -5.91 10.82 -3.52
CA THR A 101 -7.31 10.60 -3.14
C THR A 101 -8.27 11.57 -3.83
N ALA A 102 -7.87 12.83 -4.06
CA ALA A 102 -8.67 13.78 -4.83
C ALA A 102 -8.87 13.34 -6.29
N ILE A 103 -7.82 12.87 -6.96
CA ILE A 103 -7.91 12.34 -8.32
C ILE A 103 -8.82 11.09 -8.35
N ALA A 104 -8.71 10.22 -7.34
CA ALA A 104 -9.58 9.05 -7.22
C ALA A 104 -11.07 9.45 -7.04
N ASN A 105 -11.37 10.40 -6.16
CA ASN A 105 -12.72 10.95 -5.97
C ASN A 105 -13.32 11.56 -7.25
N PHE A 106 -12.47 12.13 -8.10
CA PHE A 106 -12.93 12.67 -9.38
C PHE A 106 -13.49 11.60 -10.31
N LEU A 107 -12.92 10.38 -10.31
CA LEU A 107 -13.44 9.26 -11.11
C LEU A 107 -14.83 8.81 -10.64
N GLU A 108 -15.05 8.70 -9.32
CA GLU A 108 -16.37 8.36 -8.78
C GLU A 108 -17.42 9.37 -9.27
N THR A 109 -17.05 10.66 -9.26
CA THR A 109 -17.90 11.74 -9.77
C THR A 109 -18.22 11.54 -11.25
N VAL A 110 -17.23 11.21 -12.08
CA VAL A 110 -17.45 10.94 -13.51
C VAL A 110 -18.33 9.69 -13.72
N VAL A 111 -18.10 8.59 -13.01
CA VAL A 111 -18.97 7.40 -13.06
C VAL A 111 -20.42 7.75 -12.70
N SER A 112 -20.62 8.53 -11.64
CA SER A 112 -21.96 9.01 -11.24
C SER A 112 -22.66 9.81 -12.34
N HIS A 113 -21.94 10.67 -13.05
CA HIS A 113 -22.52 11.56 -14.08
C HIS A 113 -22.65 10.92 -15.46
N THR A 114 -21.91 9.85 -15.77
CA THR A 114 -22.01 9.16 -17.08
C THR A 114 -23.24 8.24 -17.20
N ALA A 115 -23.85 7.82 -16.10
CA ALA A 115 -25.00 6.91 -16.13
C ALA A 115 -26.22 7.51 -16.85
N ALA A 116 -26.56 8.77 -16.59
CA ALA A 116 -27.68 9.45 -17.23
C ALA A 116 -27.50 9.62 -18.76
N PRO A 117 -26.38 10.14 -19.29
CA PRO A 117 -26.17 10.23 -20.73
C PRO A 117 -26.05 8.84 -21.41
N ALA A 118 -25.52 7.82 -20.72
CA ALA A 118 -25.54 6.44 -21.23
C ALA A 118 -26.99 5.90 -21.38
N MET A 119 -27.87 6.19 -20.42
CA MET A 119 -29.29 5.87 -20.52
C MET A 119 -29.97 6.66 -21.66
N ALA A 120 -29.65 7.95 -21.82
CA ALA A 120 -30.16 8.76 -22.93
C ALA A 120 -29.75 8.22 -24.31
N LEU A 121 -28.50 7.76 -24.45
CA LEU A 121 -28.01 7.08 -25.65
C LEU A 121 -28.79 5.77 -25.91
N PHE A 122 -29.14 5.02 -24.87
CA PHE A 122 -29.97 3.81 -25.03
C PHE A 122 -31.37 4.11 -25.59
N GLY A 123 -31.90 5.32 -25.37
CA GLY A 123 -33.13 5.80 -25.98
C GLY A 123 -33.11 5.73 -27.51
N TYR A 124 -31.96 5.95 -28.15
CA TYR A 124 -31.82 5.80 -29.61
C TYR A 124 -32.06 4.37 -30.08
N LEU A 125 -31.65 3.36 -29.30
CA LEU A 125 -31.86 1.96 -29.64
C LEU A 125 -33.33 1.54 -29.46
N VAL A 126 -34.02 2.07 -28.45
CA VAL A 126 -35.46 1.86 -28.28
C VAL A 126 -36.21 2.49 -29.45
N ALA A 127 -35.90 3.75 -29.80
CA ALA A 127 -36.48 4.45 -30.94
C ALA A 127 -36.25 3.71 -32.27
N ALA A 128 -35.02 3.27 -32.55
CA ALA A 128 -34.69 2.54 -33.77
C ALA A 128 -35.43 1.20 -33.88
N ARG A 129 -35.53 0.44 -32.77
CA ARG A 129 -36.30 -0.81 -32.75
C ARG A 129 -37.79 -0.57 -32.92
N TRP A 130 -38.32 0.49 -32.33
CA TRP A 130 -39.71 0.90 -32.47
C TRP A 130 -40.05 1.20 -33.94
N LEU A 131 -39.26 2.06 -34.59
CA LEU A 131 -39.41 2.37 -36.02
C LEU A 131 -39.29 1.14 -36.92
N ARG A 132 -38.43 0.17 -36.58
CA ARG A 132 -38.33 -1.08 -37.35
C ARG A 132 -39.57 -1.95 -37.20
N SER A 133 -40.19 -1.95 -36.02
CA SER A 133 -41.38 -2.77 -35.74
C SER A 133 -42.65 -2.23 -36.39
N SER A 134 -42.78 -0.91 -36.55
CA SER A 134 -43.97 -0.27 -37.15
C SER A 134 -44.12 -0.56 -38.65
N VAL A 135 -43.02 -0.91 -39.35
CA VAL A 135 -43.01 -1.18 -40.80
C VAL A 135 -43.49 -2.58 -41.15
N LYS A 136 -43.34 -3.54 -40.24
CA LYS A 136 -43.60 -4.96 -40.52
C LYS A 136 -45.08 -5.32 -40.71
N LYS A 137 -45.99 -4.34 -40.78
CA LYS A 137 -47.38 -4.42 -41.25
C LYS A 137 -48.12 -5.69 -40.79
N ASP A 138 -48.50 -5.71 -39.51
CA ASP A 138 -49.69 -6.44 -39.07
C ASP A 138 -50.67 -5.39 -38.55
N SER A 139 -51.89 -5.32 -39.06
CA SER A 139 -52.92 -4.36 -38.63
C SER A 139 -53.38 -4.53 -37.16
N LYS A 140 -52.80 -5.49 -36.42
CA LYS A 140 -52.86 -5.62 -34.95
C LYS A 140 -51.74 -4.87 -34.21
N SER A 141 -50.84 -4.17 -34.94
CA SER A 141 -49.65 -3.48 -34.41
C SER A 141 -49.83 -1.98 -34.17
N LEU A 142 -51.06 -1.45 -34.28
CA LEU A 142 -51.40 -0.19 -33.62
C LEU A 142 -51.33 -0.44 -32.12
N MET A 143 -50.32 0.17 -31.52
CA MET A 143 -49.92 0.01 -30.13
C MET A 143 -51.15 0.01 -29.21
N THR A 144 -51.41 -1.14 -28.58
CA THR A 144 -52.52 -1.26 -27.62
C THR A 144 -52.32 -0.25 -26.48
N PRO A 145 -53.39 0.29 -25.87
CA PRO A 145 -53.28 1.24 -24.74
C PRO A 145 -52.39 0.71 -23.59
N VAL A 146 -52.24 -0.61 -23.48
CA VAL A 146 -51.30 -1.24 -22.53
C VAL A 146 -49.83 -1.09 -22.95
N GLN A 147 -49.50 -1.35 -24.22
CA GLN A 147 -48.16 -1.08 -24.74
C GLN A 147 -47.82 0.39 -24.59
N ARG A 148 -48.79 1.29 -24.81
CA ARG A 148 -48.63 2.74 -24.59
C ARG A 148 -48.15 3.09 -23.18
N VAL A 149 -48.85 2.64 -22.14
CA VAL A 149 -48.44 2.89 -20.73
C VAL A 149 -47.08 2.28 -20.39
N LEU A 150 -46.71 1.15 -21.00
CA LEU A 150 -45.41 0.50 -20.78
C LEU A 150 -44.24 1.29 -21.38
N TYR A 151 -44.45 2.01 -22.47
CA TYR A 151 -43.43 2.87 -23.06
C TYR A 151 -43.29 4.20 -22.31
N ALA A 152 -44.41 4.78 -21.84
CA ALA A 152 -44.40 5.90 -20.92
C ALA A 152 -43.51 5.66 -19.69
N LEU A 153 -43.50 4.41 -19.24
CA LEU A 153 -42.67 3.94 -18.15
C LEU A 153 -41.18 3.83 -18.51
N GLU A 154 -40.86 3.26 -19.67
CA GLU A 154 -39.47 3.21 -20.17
C GLU A 154 -38.86 4.61 -20.20
N MET A 155 -39.66 5.63 -20.53
CA MET A 155 -39.19 7.01 -20.61
C MET A 155 -38.89 7.65 -19.26
N LYS A 156 -39.70 7.37 -18.25
CA LYS A 156 -39.36 7.76 -16.86
C LYS A 156 -38.07 7.09 -16.40
N LEU A 157 -37.78 5.86 -16.85
CA LEU A 157 -36.56 5.14 -16.50
C LEU A 157 -35.33 5.62 -17.30
N LEU A 158 -35.51 6.02 -18.56
CA LEU A 158 -34.43 6.57 -19.40
C LEU A 158 -33.97 7.96 -18.92
N ASN A 159 -34.86 8.74 -18.29
CA ASN A 159 -34.53 10.03 -17.70
C ASN A 159 -34.06 9.96 -16.24
N SER A 160 -33.96 8.78 -15.62
CA SER A 160 -33.57 8.67 -14.20
C SER A 160 -32.64 7.49 -13.92
N ALA A 161 -31.43 7.78 -13.45
CA ALA A 161 -30.39 6.81 -13.10
C ALA A 161 -30.15 6.78 -11.57
N ASN A 162 -31.22 6.54 -10.78
CA ASN A 162 -31.20 6.72 -9.32
C ASN A 162 -31.82 5.49 -8.62
N LEU A 163 -31.49 5.22 -7.35
CA LEU A 163 -32.10 4.10 -6.59
C LEU A 163 -33.63 4.14 -6.60
N ASN A 164 -34.22 5.34 -6.52
CA ASN A 164 -35.66 5.52 -6.55
C ASN A 164 -36.28 5.08 -7.90
N SER A 165 -35.53 5.21 -9.01
CA SER A 165 -35.98 4.69 -10.30
C SER A 165 -35.93 3.17 -10.36
N ILE A 166 -34.94 2.53 -9.72
CA ILE A 166 -34.89 1.06 -9.55
C ILE A 166 -36.07 0.55 -8.73
N PHE A 167 -36.38 1.15 -7.58
CA PHE A 167 -37.50 0.73 -6.74
C PHE A 167 -38.84 0.85 -7.47
N ARG A 168 -39.05 1.96 -8.17
CA ARG A 168 -40.24 2.14 -9.03
C ARG A 168 -40.29 1.04 -10.09
N ALA A 169 -39.17 0.79 -10.77
CA ALA A 169 -39.09 -0.19 -11.83
C ALA A 169 -39.26 -1.65 -11.32
N TYR A 170 -38.81 -1.94 -10.10
CA TYR A 170 -39.03 -3.20 -9.40
C TYR A 170 -40.49 -3.39 -9.00
N HIS A 171 -41.12 -2.37 -8.40
CA HIS A 171 -42.57 -2.36 -8.12
C HIS A 171 -43.39 -2.62 -9.39
N LEU A 172 -42.93 -2.11 -10.52
CA LEU A 172 -43.52 -2.33 -11.84
C LEU A 172 -43.30 -3.74 -12.38
N ARG A 173 -42.09 -4.30 -12.23
CA ARG A 173 -41.80 -5.69 -12.62
C ARG A 173 -42.60 -6.70 -11.79
N MET A 174 -42.74 -6.45 -10.48
CA MET A 174 -43.48 -7.30 -9.55
C MET A 174 -45.00 -7.04 -9.58
N LYS A 175 -45.46 -6.08 -10.41
CA LYS A 175 -46.88 -5.70 -10.56
C LYS A 175 -47.56 -5.31 -9.23
N LEU A 176 -46.83 -4.62 -8.35
CA LEU A 176 -47.23 -4.32 -6.97
C LEU A 176 -48.15 -3.08 -6.85
N ASN A 177 -48.03 -2.13 -7.77
CA ASN A 177 -48.82 -0.88 -7.78
C ASN A 177 -50.27 -1.09 -8.27
N SER A 178 -51.21 -0.25 -7.81
CA SER A 178 -52.65 -0.29 -8.16
C SER A 178 -52.91 -0.24 -9.68
N SER A 179 -52.14 0.58 -10.42
CA SER A 179 -52.17 0.64 -11.89
C SER A 179 -51.62 -0.63 -12.55
N THR A 180 -50.67 -1.31 -11.91
CA THR A 180 -50.00 -2.51 -12.43
C THR A 180 -50.66 -3.82 -12.06
N ARG A 181 -51.48 -3.84 -10.99
CA ARG A 181 -52.35 -4.98 -10.64
C ARG A 181 -53.36 -5.26 -11.76
N ARG A 182 -53.81 -4.25 -12.50
CA ARG A 182 -54.64 -4.44 -13.72
C ARG A 182 -53.90 -5.22 -14.81
N PHE A 183 -52.59 -5.00 -14.99
CA PHE A 183 -51.77 -5.79 -15.92
C PHE A 183 -51.48 -7.22 -15.42
N ARG A 184 -51.59 -7.49 -14.11
CA ARG A 184 -51.56 -8.86 -13.57
C ARG A 184 -52.87 -9.58 -13.87
N LYS A 185 -54.00 -8.89 -13.69
CA LYS A 185 -55.36 -9.39 -13.93
C LYS A 185 -55.62 -9.70 -15.41
N ASN A 186 -55.03 -8.93 -16.33
CA ASN A 186 -55.23 -9.07 -17.78
C ASN A 186 -54.17 -9.93 -18.49
N GLY A 187 -53.27 -10.62 -17.77
CA GLY A 187 -52.29 -11.55 -18.37
C GLY A 187 -51.21 -10.92 -19.27
N VAL A 188 -51.06 -9.60 -19.32
CA VAL A 188 -50.11 -8.95 -20.25
C VAL A 188 -48.67 -9.06 -19.76
N ALA A 189 -47.77 -9.57 -20.61
CA ALA A 189 -46.35 -9.68 -20.35
C ALA A 189 -45.60 -8.37 -20.64
N LEU A 190 -44.57 -8.04 -19.83
CA LEU A 190 -43.73 -6.87 -20.11
C LEU A 190 -42.95 -7.06 -21.44
N PRO A 191 -42.91 -6.04 -22.32
CA PRO A 191 -42.10 -6.04 -23.53
C PRO A 191 -40.63 -6.32 -23.23
N ARG A 192 -39.95 -6.98 -24.18
CA ARG A 192 -38.52 -7.29 -24.07
C ARG A 192 -37.64 -6.02 -24.01
N SER A 193 -38.09 -4.90 -24.56
CA SER A 193 -37.41 -3.59 -24.44
C SER A 193 -37.37 -3.12 -22.98
N VAL A 194 -38.52 -3.12 -22.29
CA VAL A 194 -38.62 -2.64 -20.89
C VAL A 194 -37.72 -3.44 -19.98
N LYS A 195 -37.70 -4.76 -20.17
CA LYS A 195 -36.84 -5.68 -19.40
C LYS A 195 -35.35 -5.38 -19.60
N ARG A 196 -34.93 -5.02 -20.83
CA ARG A 196 -33.55 -4.66 -21.15
C ARG A 196 -33.17 -3.28 -20.58
N THR A 197 -34.06 -2.29 -20.69
CA THR A 197 -33.87 -0.96 -20.10
C THR A 197 -33.76 -1.04 -18.57
N LEU A 198 -34.61 -1.85 -17.94
CA LEU A 198 -34.54 -2.14 -16.50
C LEU A 198 -33.22 -2.83 -16.12
N GLY A 199 -32.81 -3.85 -16.89
CA GLY A 199 -31.56 -4.56 -16.65
C GLY A 199 -30.34 -3.63 -16.77
N LEU A 200 -30.32 -2.76 -17.78
CA LEU A 200 -29.28 -1.76 -17.96
C LEU A 200 -29.24 -0.75 -16.81
N LEU A 201 -30.41 -0.25 -16.38
CA LEU A 201 -30.51 0.68 -15.26
C LEU A 201 -29.95 0.05 -13.97
N VAL A 202 -30.36 -1.19 -13.66
CA VAL A 202 -29.85 -1.94 -12.50
C VAL A 202 -28.34 -2.17 -12.63
N TRP A 203 -27.86 -2.52 -13.82
CA TRP A 203 -26.44 -2.74 -14.07
C TRP A 203 -25.61 -1.47 -13.84
N LEU A 204 -25.99 -0.35 -14.46
CA LEU A 204 -25.28 0.93 -14.34
C LEU A 204 -25.29 1.49 -12.91
N THR A 205 -26.41 1.34 -12.21
CA THR A 205 -26.54 1.78 -10.81
C THR A 205 -25.76 0.88 -9.85
N PHE A 206 -25.83 -0.46 -10.02
CA PHE A 206 -24.99 -1.40 -9.28
C PHE A 206 -23.52 -1.07 -9.48
N TRP A 207 -23.09 -0.86 -10.73
CA TRP A 207 -21.71 -0.55 -11.06
C TRP A 207 -21.22 0.75 -10.42
N ARG A 208 -22.06 1.79 -10.40
CA ARG A 208 -21.78 3.04 -9.69
C ARG A 208 -21.48 2.80 -8.20
N TYR A 209 -22.28 1.97 -7.52
CA TYR A 209 -22.05 1.65 -6.10
C TYR A 209 -20.81 0.80 -5.88
N VAL A 210 -20.50 -0.13 -6.79
CA VAL A 210 -19.26 -0.91 -6.74
C VAL A 210 -18.04 0.00 -6.83
N VAL A 211 -18.03 0.96 -7.77
CA VAL A 211 -16.94 1.94 -7.88
C VAL A 211 -16.81 2.79 -6.63
N ALA A 212 -17.92 3.30 -6.08
CA ALA A 212 -17.91 4.10 -4.85
C ALA A 212 -17.38 3.29 -3.64
N ALA A 213 -17.79 2.04 -3.49
CA ALA A 213 -17.33 1.15 -2.42
C ALA A 213 -15.82 0.88 -2.54
N ILE A 214 -15.32 0.59 -3.74
CA ILE A 214 -13.89 0.36 -3.98
C ILE A 214 -13.08 1.64 -3.75
N ASN A 215 -13.58 2.80 -4.19
CA ASN A 215 -12.94 4.10 -3.95
C ASN A 215 -12.86 4.40 -2.44
N THR A 216 -13.93 4.13 -1.69
CA THR A 216 -13.96 4.30 -0.24
C THR A 216 -12.96 3.37 0.46
N ALA A 217 -12.90 2.09 0.05
CA ALA A 217 -11.92 1.14 0.57
C ALA A 217 -10.48 1.51 0.22
N PHE A 218 -10.26 2.01 -1.00
CA PHE A 218 -8.95 2.50 -1.47
C PHE A 218 -8.48 3.69 -0.62
N GLN A 219 -9.35 4.64 -0.32
CA GLN A 219 -9.03 5.78 0.54
C GLN A 219 -8.79 5.38 1.99
N ALA A 220 -9.60 4.47 2.53
CA ALA A 220 -9.46 4.00 3.91
C ALA A 220 -8.16 3.21 4.15
N THR A 221 -7.60 2.60 3.11
CA THR A 221 -6.38 1.77 3.20
C THR A 221 -5.12 2.51 2.74
N ALA A 222 -5.25 3.74 2.24
CA ALA A 222 -4.13 4.54 1.81
C ALA A 222 -3.49 5.24 3.03
N ILE A 223 -2.18 5.04 3.21
CA ILE A 223 -1.44 5.50 4.39
C ILE A 223 -0.39 6.52 3.94
N ALA A 224 -0.28 7.64 4.64
CA ALA A 224 0.84 8.57 4.48
C ALA A 224 2.04 8.04 5.29
N GLY A 225 3.23 8.00 4.69
CA GLY A 225 4.42 7.47 5.34
C GLY A 225 5.70 7.77 4.58
N LEU A 226 6.84 7.39 5.15
CA LEU A 226 8.14 7.58 4.51
C LEU A 226 8.33 6.52 3.42
N VAL A 227 8.53 6.98 2.19
CA VAL A 227 8.71 6.16 0.99
C VAL A 227 10.11 6.41 0.44
N PRO A 228 10.83 5.37 -0.02
CA PRO A 228 12.12 5.55 -0.68
C PRO A 228 11.96 6.38 -1.96
N ASP A 229 12.72 7.46 -2.10
CA ASP A 229 12.78 8.23 -3.36
C ASP A 229 13.61 7.49 -4.43
N ARG A 230 13.52 7.92 -5.69
CA ARG A 230 14.45 7.45 -6.72
C ARG A 230 15.84 8.07 -6.48
N LEU A 231 16.86 7.27 -6.75
CA LEU A 231 18.20 7.80 -6.95
C LEU A 231 18.19 8.84 -8.07
N SER A 232 18.94 9.92 -7.88
CA SER A 232 19.14 10.92 -8.93
C SER A 232 19.70 10.24 -10.19
N PRO A 233 19.24 10.63 -11.39
CA PRO A 233 19.72 10.05 -12.63
C PRO A 233 21.25 10.18 -12.72
N GLY A 234 21.95 9.06 -12.91
CA GLY A 234 23.41 9.01 -13.02
C GLY A 234 24.15 8.51 -11.78
N LEU A 235 23.50 8.43 -10.61
CA LEU A 235 24.08 7.73 -9.47
C LEU A 235 23.85 6.23 -9.58
N THR A 236 24.93 5.48 -9.42
CA THR A 236 24.97 4.02 -9.41
C THR A 236 25.39 3.52 -8.03
N THR A 237 25.20 2.23 -7.75
CA THR A 237 25.71 1.63 -6.51
C THR A 237 27.23 1.73 -6.41
N ALA A 238 27.96 1.80 -7.53
CA ALA A 238 29.42 1.91 -7.53
C ALA A 238 29.96 3.24 -7.00
N ASP A 239 29.12 4.28 -6.95
CA ASP A 239 29.50 5.61 -6.44
C ASP A 239 29.53 5.67 -4.90
N PHE A 240 29.07 4.60 -4.23
CA PHE A 240 29.02 4.50 -2.78
C PHE A 240 29.91 3.37 -2.29
N THR A 241 30.63 3.62 -1.20
CA THR A 241 31.55 2.65 -0.60
C THR A 241 31.15 2.33 0.83
N VAL A 242 29.90 1.95 1.05
CA VAL A 242 29.33 1.72 2.39
C VAL A 242 29.51 0.29 2.91
N GLY A 243 29.62 -0.70 2.01
CA GLY A 243 29.90 -2.09 2.39
C GLY A 243 31.37 -2.32 2.73
N ARG A 244 31.69 -3.45 3.36
CA ARG A 244 33.06 -3.82 3.70
C ARG A 244 33.32 -5.28 3.34
N ALA A 245 34.49 -5.57 2.80
CA ALA A 245 34.95 -6.93 2.51
C ALA A 245 36.45 -7.06 2.70
N LEU A 246 36.92 -8.30 2.82
CA LEU A 246 38.33 -8.62 2.92
C LEU A 246 39.09 -8.16 1.67
N ASN A 247 40.24 -7.54 1.86
CA ASN A 247 41.15 -7.24 0.77
C ASN A 247 41.89 -8.49 0.30
N GLN A 248 41.25 -9.23 -0.61
CA GLN A 248 41.80 -10.49 -1.13
C GLN A 248 43.20 -10.30 -1.74
N THR A 249 43.43 -9.21 -2.49
CA THR A 249 44.74 -8.96 -3.12
C THR A 249 45.87 -8.85 -2.11
N ARG A 250 45.60 -8.29 -0.92
CA ARG A 250 46.58 -8.22 0.16
C ARG A 250 46.88 -9.60 0.74
N CYS A 251 45.84 -10.39 0.98
CA CYS A 251 46.01 -11.74 1.52
C CYS A 251 46.72 -12.66 0.52
N ASP A 252 46.42 -12.54 -0.77
CA ASP A 252 47.07 -13.35 -1.81
C ASP A 252 48.57 -13.07 -1.87
N VAL A 253 48.99 -11.79 -1.80
CA VAL A 253 50.41 -11.41 -1.74
C VAL A 253 51.09 -11.96 -0.48
N ALA A 254 50.42 -11.88 0.67
CA ALA A 254 50.95 -12.40 1.92
C ALA A 254 51.08 -13.93 1.91
N SER A 255 50.12 -14.63 1.31
CA SER A 255 50.11 -16.09 1.16
C SER A 255 51.23 -16.59 0.22
N ALA A 256 51.66 -15.76 -0.73
CA ALA A 256 52.77 -16.05 -1.63
C ALA A 256 54.16 -15.82 -0.98
N SER A 257 54.22 -15.26 0.23
CA SER A 257 55.48 -15.04 0.94
C SER A 257 56.05 -16.34 1.55
N ALA A 258 57.36 -16.40 1.78
CA ALA A 258 58.01 -17.57 2.40
C ALA A 258 57.73 -17.71 3.91
N SER A 259 57.12 -16.69 4.54
CA SER A 259 56.84 -16.68 5.98
C SER A 259 55.46 -17.26 6.27
N ARG A 260 55.39 -18.34 7.06
CA ARG A 260 54.12 -18.95 7.49
C ARG A 260 53.25 -17.95 8.28
N LEU A 261 53.86 -17.16 9.17
CA LEU A 261 53.16 -16.13 9.95
C LEU A 261 52.53 -15.06 9.06
N ALA A 262 53.19 -14.68 7.96
CA ALA A 262 52.65 -13.70 7.02
C ALA A 262 51.47 -14.27 6.24
N ALA A 263 51.55 -15.53 5.80
CA ALA A 263 50.44 -16.21 5.16
C ALA A 263 49.23 -16.36 6.13
N ASP A 264 49.49 -16.76 7.38
CA ASP A 264 48.43 -17.01 8.37
C ASP A 264 47.72 -15.74 8.86
N SER A 265 48.39 -14.58 8.79
CA SER A 265 47.89 -13.29 9.26
C SER A 265 47.42 -12.35 8.14
N CYS A 266 47.33 -12.80 6.88
CA CYS A 266 47.08 -11.93 5.72
C CYS A 266 48.06 -10.72 5.66
N GLY A 267 49.31 -10.95 6.07
CA GLY A 267 50.38 -9.96 6.04
C GLY A 267 50.25 -8.86 7.10
N LEU A 268 49.58 -9.13 8.23
CA LEU A 268 49.68 -8.30 9.43
C LEU A 268 51.02 -8.54 10.15
N GLU A 269 51.55 -9.77 10.07
CA GLU A 269 52.88 -10.13 10.54
C GLU A 269 53.80 -10.41 9.36
N ASN A 270 55.02 -9.88 9.36
CA ASN A 270 55.96 -10.12 8.26
C ASN A 270 57.38 -10.40 8.77
N GLY A 271 57.53 -11.48 9.56
CA GLY A 271 58.81 -12.10 9.94
C GLY A 271 59.80 -11.25 10.74
N SER A 272 59.52 -9.95 10.90
CA SER A 272 60.20 -9.00 11.78
C SER A 272 59.19 -8.54 12.83
N ASN A 273 59.64 -8.43 14.08
CA ASN A 273 58.82 -8.46 15.30
C ASN A 273 57.73 -7.38 15.48
N ASN A 274 57.44 -6.51 14.50
CA ASN A 274 56.62 -5.31 14.73
C ASN A 274 55.50 -5.04 13.70
N GLY A 275 55.07 -6.02 12.90
CA GLY A 275 54.06 -5.82 11.85
C GLY A 275 52.71 -5.29 12.36
N MET A 276 52.18 -5.87 13.44
CA MET A 276 50.90 -5.45 14.03
C MET A 276 50.95 -4.02 14.63
N PHE A 277 52.06 -3.62 15.25
CA PHE A 277 52.22 -2.28 15.84
C PHE A 277 52.08 -1.16 14.81
N LEU A 278 52.39 -1.41 13.54
CA LEU A 278 52.20 -0.44 12.45
C LEU A 278 50.71 -0.19 12.16
N TYR A 279 49.86 -1.16 12.43
CA TYR A 279 48.43 -1.14 12.10
C TYR A 279 47.53 -0.82 13.31
N MET A 280 48.06 -1.00 14.52
CA MET A 280 47.37 -0.73 15.78
C MET A 280 46.78 0.70 15.87
N PRO A 281 47.46 1.79 15.45
CA PRO A 281 46.87 3.13 15.51
C PRO A 281 45.63 3.30 14.63
N GLN A 282 45.55 2.58 13.50
CA GLN A 282 44.36 2.63 12.65
C GLN A 282 43.20 1.85 13.27
N ALA A 283 43.49 0.68 13.83
CA ALA A 283 42.48 -0.10 14.52
C ALA A 283 41.93 0.62 15.76
N GLU A 284 42.76 1.33 16.54
CA GLU A 284 42.31 2.20 17.65
C GLU A 284 41.42 3.36 17.16
N ARG A 285 41.77 3.96 16.01
CA ARG A 285 40.91 4.98 15.38
C ARG A 285 39.56 4.40 14.96
N VAL A 286 39.52 3.16 14.47
CA VAL A 286 38.26 2.48 14.13
C VAL A 286 37.47 2.15 15.39
N LEU A 287 38.11 1.68 16.46
CA LEU A 287 37.46 1.39 17.74
C LEU A 287 36.79 2.64 18.35
N SER A 288 37.46 3.78 18.24
CA SER A 288 36.96 5.10 18.67
C SER A 288 36.07 5.81 17.63
N ASN A 289 35.80 5.19 16.48
CA ASN A 289 35.07 5.78 15.35
C ASN A 289 35.64 7.13 14.87
N SER A 290 36.96 7.34 15.00
CA SER A 290 37.71 8.50 14.53
C SER A 290 38.48 8.27 13.21
N SER A 291 38.41 7.05 12.66
CA SER A 291 39.02 6.71 11.36
C SER A 291 38.22 7.32 10.20
N SER A 292 38.94 7.72 9.15
CA SER A 292 38.36 8.24 7.91
C SER A 292 37.99 7.14 6.90
N VAL A 293 38.25 5.87 7.21
CA VAL A 293 38.02 4.74 6.30
C VAL A 293 37.00 3.76 6.85
N ASN A 294 37.09 3.39 8.13
CA ASN A 294 36.24 2.38 8.73
C ASN A 294 35.67 2.90 10.05
N SER A 295 34.45 2.51 10.37
CA SER A 295 33.79 2.79 11.64
C SER A 295 33.07 1.53 12.11
N VAL A 296 32.96 1.34 13.42
CA VAL A 296 32.16 0.24 13.99
C VAL A 296 30.77 0.77 14.34
N ALA A 297 29.75 0.11 13.79
CA ALA A 297 28.35 0.38 14.09
C ALA A 297 27.67 -0.86 14.68
N TRP A 298 26.61 -0.63 15.44
CA TRP A 298 25.77 -1.67 15.99
C TRP A 298 24.48 -1.78 15.18
N LEU A 299 24.09 -3.01 14.89
CA LEU A 299 22.76 -3.33 14.39
C LEU A 299 21.74 -3.38 15.54
N ASP A 300 20.47 -3.38 15.19
CA ASP A 300 19.34 -3.52 16.12
C ASP A 300 19.34 -4.84 16.92
N ASP A 301 20.01 -5.88 16.43
CA ASP A 301 20.23 -7.15 17.12
C ASP A 301 21.50 -7.16 18.02
N ASN A 302 22.16 -6.01 18.21
CA ASN A 302 23.46 -5.85 18.88
C ASN A 302 24.64 -6.56 18.19
N THR A 303 24.57 -6.83 16.88
CA THR A 303 25.75 -7.29 16.14
C THR A 303 26.65 -6.11 15.76
N ALA A 304 27.96 -6.26 15.96
CA ALA A 304 28.94 -5.27 15.50
C ALA A 304 29.26 -5.47 14.01
N ILE A 305 29.24 -4.38 13.23
CA ILE A 305 29.62 -4.38 11.82
C ILE A 305 30.63 -3.26 11.52
N LEU A 306 31.42 -3.44 10.45
CA LEU A 306 32.23 -2.35 9.89
C LEU A 306 31.43 -1.60 8.82
N THR A 307 31.49 -0.28 8.85
CA THR A 307 30.79 0.58 7.90
C THR A 307 31.64 1.81 7.55
N ASP A 308 31.13 2.62 6.64
CA ASP A 308 31.68 3.95 6.36
C ASP A 308 31.51 4.89 7.57
N PRO A 309 32.56 5.64 7.97
CA PRO A 309 32.43 6.69 8.99
C PRO A 309 31.49 7.82 8.55
N THR A 310 31.35 8.04 7.25
CA THR A 310 30.49 9.07 6.65
C THR A 310 29.34 8.42 5.88
N LEU A 311 28.17 8.38 6.51
CA LEU A 311 27.00 7.73 5.90
C LEU A 311 26.28 8.69 4.94
N PRO A 312 25.91 8.23 3.73
CA PRO A 312 25.12 9.04 2.81
C PRO A 312 23.70 9.26 3.36
N ASP A 313 23.08 10.38 2.99
CA ASP A 313 21.66 10.67 3.29
C ASP A 313 20.72 9.90 2.35
N MET A 314 20.89 8.58 2.31
CA MET A 314 20.20 7.68 1.40
C MET A 314 19.97 6.33 2.08
N ARG A 315 18.95 5.60 1.62
CA ARG A 315 18.72 4.23 2.07
C ARG A 315 19.58 3.27 1.28
N PHE A 316 20.20 2.30 1.95
CA PHE A 316 20.97 1.28 1.25
C PHE A 316 20.94 -0.07 1.96
N THR A 317 21.25 -1.12 1.22
CA THR A 317 21.60 -2.43 1.77
C THR A 317 23.04 -2.76 1.39
N ALA A 318 23.80 -3.30 2.34
CA ALA A 318 25.21 -3.61 2.15
C ALA A 318 25.59 -4.85 2.95
N SER A 319 26.74 -5.43 2.61
CA SER A 319 27.35 -6.52 3.37
C SER A 319 28.58 -6.04 4.11
N SER A 320 28.79 -6.56 5.31
CA SER A 320 30.00 -6.31 6.09
C SER A 320 30.38 -7.55 6.91
N PRO A 321 31.69 -7.81 7.12
CA PRO A 321 32.12 -8.76 8.14
C PRO A 321 31.64 -8.29 9.52
N SER A 322 31.35 -9.27 10.35
CA SER A 322 30.88 -9.10 11.72
C SER A 322 31.48 -10.17 12.61
N ILE A 323 31.62 -9.83 13.88
CA ILE A 323 32.02 -10.75 14.93
C ILE A 323 30.98 -10.66 16.01
N TRP A 324 30.54 -11.82 16.47
CA TRP A 324 29.72 -11.96 17.67
C TRP A 324 30.46 -12.86 18.65
N SER A 325 30.63 -12.41 19.88
CA SER A 325 31.28 -13.18 20.93
C SER A 325 30.29 -13.60 21.99
N ASP A 326 30.32 -14.88 22.29
CA ASP A 326 29.57 -15.50 23.39
C ASP A 326 30.58 -15.90 24.46
N CYS A 327 30.51 -15.25 25.61
CA CYS A 327 31.44 -15.47 26.70
C CYS A 327 30.76 -16.24 27.83
N ARG A 328 31.53 -16.97 28.63
CA ARG A 328 31.07 -17.61 29.86
C ARG A 328 32.16 -17.60 30.92
N THR A 329 31.74 -17.56 32.18
CA THR A 329 32.66 -17.68 33.32
C THR A 329 32.89 -19.15 33.64
N GLU A 330 34.15 -19.52 33.76
CA GLU A 330 34.63 -20.86 34.13
C GLU A 330 35.33 -20.84 35.50
N THR A 331 35.34 -19.69 36.19
CA THR A 331 36.07 -19.48 37.44
C THR A 331 35.79 -20.56 38.46
N ALA A 332 34.53 -21.00 38.63
CA ALA A 332 34.16 -22.00 39.62
C ALA A 332 34.82 -23.36 39.35
N TRP A 333 34.85 -23.77 38.08
CA TRP A 333 35.47 -25.03 37.66
C TRP A 333 37.01 -24.98 37.74
N CYS A 334 37.58 -23.77 37.64
CA CYS A 334 39.02 -23.53 37.75
C CYS A 334 39.55 -23.36 39.17
N LEU A 335 38.66 -23.21 40.16
CA LEU A 335 39.04 -23.12 41.56
C LEU A 335 38.81 -24.43 42.31
N CYS A 336 37.82 -25.22 41.90
CA CYS A 336 37.27 -26.30 42.73
C CYS A 336 37.38 -27.71 42.16
N GLU A 337 37.72 -27.90 40.88
CA GLU A 337 37.63 -29.21 40.21
C GLU A 337 38.83 -29.62 39.34
N GLY A 338 39.87 -28.79 39.21
CA GLY A 338 41.13 -29.22 38.60
C GLY A 338 41.94 -30.08 39.56
N ASN A 339 41.70 -31.39 39.59
CA ASN A 339 42.58 -32.47 40.13
C ASN A 339 43.23 -32.31 41.53
N GLY A 340 42.94 -31.27 42.31
CA GLY A 340 43.38 -31.07 43.68
C GLY A 340 42.34 -31.64 44.63
N ASN A 341 42.75 -32.59 45.48
CA ASN A 341 41.90 -33.17 46.52
C ASN A 341 41.06 -32.09 47.23
N PRO A 342 39.75 -32.30 47.46
CA PRO A 342 39.03 -31.49 48.44
C PRO A 342 39.78 -31.59 49.77
N VAL A 343 40.27 -30.47 50.30
CA VAL A 343 40.86 -30.45 51.63
C VAL A 343 39.71 -30.64 52.61
N TYR A 344 39.66 -31.82 53.24
CA TYR A 344 38.72 -32.09 54.32
C TYR A 344 39.23 -31.43 55.60
N ASP A 345 38.73 -30.24 55.95
CA ASP A 345 38.96 -29.63 57.28
C ASP A 345 37.96 -30.14 58.34
N GLY A 346 37.77 -31.45 58.39
CA GLY A 346 37.21 -32.17 59.55
C GLY A 346 35.80 -31.84 60.07
N VAL A 347 35.10 -30.78 59.61
CA VAL A 347 33.89 -30.32 60.31
C VAL A 347 32.69 -29.98 59.42
N ASN A 348 32.81 -29.40 58.21
CA ASN A 348 31.74 -29.31 57.19
C ASN A 348 32.21 -28.50 55.96
N ALA A 349 31.72 -28.89 54.77
CA ALA A 349 31.85 -28.26 53.45
C ALA A 349 33.21 -28.40 52.73
N GLN A 350 33.09 -28.64 51.43
CA GLN A 350 34.13 -28.89 50.44
C GLN A 350 34.90 -27.58 50.20
N THR A 351 36.01 -27.35 50.93
CA THR A 351 36.88 -26.19 50.68
C THR A 351 37.86 -26.52 49.56
N CYS A 352 37.73 -25.80 48.46
CA CYS A 352 38.67 -25.82 47.35
C CYS A 352 39.97 -25.16 47.82
N ASP A 353 41.12 -25.81 47.67
CA ASP A 353 42.41 -25.18 47.97
C ASP A 353 42.74 -24.19 46.84
N VAL A 354 42.40 -22.93 47.08
CA VAL A 354 42.59 -21.82 46.12
C VAL A 354 43.97 -21.18 46.21
N GLY A 355 44.89 -21.77 46.99
CA GLY A 355 46.22 -21.23 47.26
C GLY A 355 46.24 -20.23 48.41
N PRO A 356 47.44 -19.75 48.82
CA PRO A 356 47.59 -18.72 49.83
C PRO A 356 47.22 -17.35 49.28
N GLU A 357 46.80 -16.42 50.15
CA GLU A 357 46.33 -15.07 49.77
C GLU A 357 47.22 -14.30 48.79
N ALA A 358 48.52 -14.59 48.72
CA ALA A 358 49.46 -13.93 47.82
C ALA A 358 49.37 -14.37 46.35
N TRP A 359 48.76 -15.53 46.04
CA TRP A 359 48.59 -16.02 44.66
C TRP A 359 47.38 -16.94 44.55
N LEU A 360 46.59 -16.75 43.47
CA LEU A 360 45.44 -17.62 43.18
C LEU A 360 45.91 -18.87 42.43
N ALA A 361 45.65 -20.05 42.97
CA ALA A 361 45.83 -21.31 42.26
C ALA A 361 44.67 -21.55 41.29
N LEU A 362 44.92 -21.40 39.99
CA LEU A 362 43.96 -21.77 38.96
C LEU A 362 44.32 -23.14 38.37
N ASP A 363 43.52 -24.16 38.65
CA ASP A 363 43.56 -25.47 37.98
C ASP A 363 42.16 -25.81 37.46
N CYS A 364 42.00 -25.77 36.14
CA CYS A 364 40.72 -26.02 35.50
C CYS A 364 40.48 -27.51 35.29
N ALA A 365 39.28 -27.96 35.66
CA ALA A 365 38.88 -29.34 35.43
C ALA A 365 39.08 -29.75 33.96
N PRO A 366 39.42 -31.02 33.68
CA PRO A 366 39.58 -31.50 32.29
C PRO A 366 38.34 -31.35 31.40
N SER A 367 37.17 -31.13 32.01
CA SER A 367 35.91 -30.81 31.32
C SER A 367 35.85 -29.37 30.80
N VAL A 368 36.69 -28.47 31.33
CA VAL A 368 36.80 -27.07 30.91
C VAL A 368 37.72 -26.97 29.70
N ARG A 369 37.28 -26.25 28.67
CA ARG A 369 38.02 -26.04 27.42
C ARG A 369 39.24 -25.11 27.55
N PHE A 370 39.64 -24.68 28.74
CA PHE A 370 40.71 -23.70 28.91
C PHE A 370 41.59 -24.08 30.09
N ASN A 371 42.86 -24.38 29.82
CA ASN A 371 43.86 -24.55 30.86
C ASN A 371 44.39 -23.18 31.31
N ALA A 372 43.71 -22.57 32.28
CA ALA A 372 44.08 -21.26 32.81
C ALA A 372 45.46 -21.25 33.49
N THR A 373 45.90 -22.37 34.06
CA THR A 373 47.21 -22.52 34.72
C THR A 373 48.35 -22.18 33.77
N ALA A 374 48.27 -22.63 32.51
CA ALA A 374 49.31 -22.37 31.52
C ALA A 374 49.47 -20.87 31.23
N LEU A 375 48.35 -20.13 31.14
CA LEU A 375 48.39 -18.68 30.90
C LEU A 375 48.84 -17.92 32.15
N LEU A 376 48.38 -18.34 33.33
CA LEU A 376 48.81 -17.79 34.62
C LEU A 376 50.34 -17.90 34.77
N ASN A 377 50.91 -19.08 34.53
CA ASN A 377 52.35 -19.31 34.57
C ASN A 377 53.14 -18.41 33.59
N GLN A 378 52.58 -18.11 32.41
CA GLN A 378 53.20 -17.16 31.47
C GLN A 378 53.21 -15.74 32.02
N VAL A 379 52.11 -15.29 32.63
CA VAL A 379 52.03 -13.98 33.29
C VAL A 379 53.04 -13.89 34.44
N GLU A 380 53.10 -14.89 35.32
CA GLU A 380 54.01 -14.92 36.48
C GLU A 380 55.49 -14.99 36.09
N SER A 381 55.82 -15.71 35.02
CA SER A 381 57.19 -15.77 34.48
C SER A 381 57.58 -14.50 33.70
N GLY A 382 56.68 -13.52 33.56
CA GLY A 382 56.89 -12.29 32.80
C GLY A 382 56.90 -12.48 31.28
N THR A 383 56.53 -13.66 30.79
CA THR A 383 56.50 -14.00 29.36
C THR A 383 55.14 -13.78 28.69
N GLY A 384 54.06 -13.69 29.48
CA GLY A 384 52.66 -13.58 29.03
C GLY A 384 51.99 -12.22 29.27
N GLY A 385 52.76 -11.20 29.68
CA GLY A 385 52.23 -9.85 29.95
C GLY A 385 51.69 -9.66 31.37
N SER A 386 50.76 -8.73 31.54
CA SER A 386 50.09 -8.40 32.81
C SER A 386 48.59 -8.65 32.72
N PHE A 387 47.91 -8.82 33.86
CA PHE A 387 46.45 -8.90 33.86
C PHE A 387 45.79 -7.62 33.33
N PRO A 388 44.64 -7.75 32.66
CA PRO A 388 44.03 -8.99 32.15
C PRO A 388 44.87 -9.64 31.04
N ALA A 389 44.94 -10.97 31.07
CA ALA A 389 45.69 -11.78 30.11
C ALA A 389 44.75 -12.62 29.25
N ALA A 390 45.05 -12.77 27.95
CA ALA A 390 44.24 -13.55 27.02
C ALA A 390 45.11 -14.35 26.06
N SER A 391 44.59 -15.46 25.57
CA SER A 391 45.25 -16.27 24.54
C SER A 391 44.22 -17.06 23.73
N LEU A 392 44.51 -17.24 22.44
CA LEU A 392 43.71 -18.07 21.56
C LEU A 392 43.82 -19.54 21.99
N LEU A 393 42.73 -20.28 21.84
CA LEU A 393 42.63 -21.67 22.25
C LEU A 393 42.53 -22.58 21.03
N THR A 394 43.21 -23.72 21.12
CA THR A 394 42.98 -24.86 20.24
C THR A 394 41.64 -25.52 20.53
N ALA A 395 41.17 -26.42 19.66
CA ALA A 395 39.95 -27.19 19.90
C ALA A 395 39.99 -28.02 21.21
N ASN A 396 41.19 -28.38 21.66
CA ASN A 396 41.44 -29.12 22.90
C ASN A 396 41.71 -28.21 24.11
N GLY A 397 41.68 -26.88 23.94
CA GLY A 397 41.84 -25.92 25.03
C GLY A 397 43.26 -25.53 25.42
N SER A 398 44.26 -25.97 24.65
CA SER A 398 45.65 -25.52 24.78
C SER A 398 45.84 -24.13 24.18
N LEU A 399 46.76 -23.35 24.75
CA LEU A 399 47.15 -22.03 24.24
C LEU A 399 47.79 -22.14 22.84
N THR A 400 47.44 -21.22 21.95
CA THR A 400 48.02 -21.11 20.61
C THR A 400 48.23 -19.64 20.24
N PHE A 401 49.21 -19.38 19.37
CA PHE A 401 49.46 -18.04 18.81
C PHE A 401 48.70 -17.79 17.50
N THR A 402 48.17 -18.84 16.89
CA THR A 402 47.40 -18.76 15.65
C THR A 402 45.99 -19.29 15.91
N PRO A 403 44.94 -18.62 15.39
CA PRO A 403 43.57 -19.02 15.64
C PRO A 403 43.27 -20.36 14.96
N GLU A 404 42.78 -21.32 15.76
CA GLU A 404 42.20 -22.55 15.24
C GLU A 404 40.69 -22.32 15.04
N VAL A 405 40.27 -22.20 13.79
CA VAL A 405 38.87 -21.93 13.44
C VAL A 405 38.15 -23.23 13.11
N ASP A 406 37.04 -23.50 13.78
CA ASP A 406 36.19 -24.64 13.47
C ASP A 406 35.64 -24.52 12.04
N PRO A 407 35.86 -25.53 11.17
CA PRO A 407 35.46 -25.46 9.78
C PRO A 407 33.94 -25.50 9.55
N THR A 408 33.16 -25.92 10.54
CA THR A 408 31.70 -26.04 10.48
C THR A 408 31.01 -24.80 11.05
N THR A 409 31.42 -24.33 12.22
CA THR A 409 30.78 -23.22 12.93
C THR A 409 31.44 -21.86 12.67
N ARG A 410 32.66 -21.84 12.11
CA ARG A 410 33.48 -20.62 11.91
C ARG A 410 33.79 -19.90 13.21
N THR A 411 33.95 -20.68 14.29
CA THR A 411 34.26 -20.18 15.63
C THR A 411 35.73 -20.31 15.95
N ALA A 412 36.29 -19.30 16.60
CA ALA A 412 37.56 -19.38 17.32
C ALA A 412 37.29 -19.17 18.81
N SER A 413 38.04 -19.85 19.68
CA SER A 413 37.86 -19.72 21.14
C SER A 413 39.02 -18.91 21.75
N LEU A 414 38.68 -18.07 22.72
CA LEU A 414 39.62 -17.21 23.45
C LEU A 414 39.50 -17.49 24.95
N GLY A 415 40.62 -17.78 25.62
CA GLY A 415 40.70 -17.93 27.06
C GLY A 415 41.24 -16.66 27.70
N ILE A 416 40.64 -16.19 28.79
CA ILE A 416 40.95 -14.91 29.41
C ILE A 416 41.01 -15.08 30.92
N ILE A 417 42.03 -14.50 31.55
CA ILE A 417 42.13 -14.35 33.01
C ILE A 417 42.09 -12.87 33.35
N LEU A 418 41.10 -12.51 34.17
CA LEU A 418 40.86 -11.17 34.66
C LEU A 418 41.24 -11.10 36.13
N ALA A 419 41.94 -10.04 36.52
CA ALA A 419 42.21 -9.70 37.91
C ALA A 419 41.93 -8.21 38.10
N THR A 420 41.06 -7.87 39.06
CA THR A 420 40.63 -6.48 39.29
C THR A 420 40.24 -6.24 40.74
N PRO A 421 40.47 -5.05 41.30
CA PRO A 421 39.98 -4.69 42.63
C PRO A 421 38.49 -4.29 42.65
N THR A 422 37.87 -4.01 41.50
CA THR A 422 36.52 -3.42 41.46
C THR A 422 35.45 -4.27 42.13
N TYR A 423 35.57 -5.60 42.05
CA TYR A 423 34.58 -6.52 42.61
C TYR A 423 35.00 -7.06 43.97
N SER A 424 36.10 -6.59 44.59
CA SER A 424 36.58 -7.11 45.89
C SER A 424 35.88 -6.49 47.11
N ASP A 425 35.17 -5.36 46.96
CA ASP A 425 34.41 -4.65 48.02
C ASP A 425 35.15 -4.40 49.35
N GLY A 426 36.49 -4.56 49.40
CA GLY A 426 37.28 -4.45 50.64
C GLY A 426 37.00 -5.58 51.64
N VAL A 427 36.54 -6.74 51.17
CA VAL A 427 36.30 -7.93 51.98
C VAL A 427 37.53 -8.84 51.89
N ASP A 428 38.09 -9.19 53.04
CA ASP A 428 39.31 -10.03 53.12
C ASP A 428 39.01 -11.54 53.00
N ASP A 429 37.74 -11.92 53.00
CA ASP A 429 37.31 -13.32 52.94
C ASP A 429 37.04 -13.80 51.51
N ASP A 430 37.41 -15.07 51.26
CA ASP A 430 37.14 -15.78 50.01
C ASP A 430 35.63 -15.94 49.76
N ASN A 431 35.10 -15.26 48.73
CA ASN A 431 33.69 -15.37 48.36
C ASN A 431 33.40 -14.94 46.91
N TRP A 432 32.19 -15.26 46.44
CA TRP A 432 31.72 -14.85 45.12
C TRP A 432 31.11 -13.44 45.14
N ALA A 433 31.50 -12.60 44.18
CA ALA A 433 30.92 -11.28 43.97
C ALA A 433 29.55 -11.37 43.27
N GLY A 434 28.54 -11.85 43.99
CA GLY A 434 27.17 -12.01 43.48
C GLY A 434 27.12 -12.92 42.25
N SER A 435 26.41 -12.49 41.20
CA SER A 435 26.28 -13.23 39.93
C SER A 435 27.25 -12.77 38.83
N THR A 436 28.32 -12.04 39.18
CA THR A 436 29.25 -11.45 38.20
C THR A 436 30.25 -12.46 37.64
N GLY A 437 30.43 -13.61 38.30
CA GLY A 437 31.44 -14.62 37.96
C GLY A 437 32.83 -14.35 38.54
N PHE A 438 33.01 -13.25 39.28
CA PHE A 438 34.25 -12.95 39.98
C PHE A 438 34.31 -13.65 41.35
N PHE A 439 35.45 -14.28 41.61
CA PHE A 439 35.83 -14.84 42.90
C PHE A 439 36.81 -13.90 43.61
N ARG A 440 36.50 -13.53 44.85
CA ARG A 440 37.37 -12.71 45.70
C ARG A 440 38.33 -13.63 46.43
N HIS A 441 39.62 -13.29 46.43
CA HIS A 441 40.62 -14.06 47.13
C HIS A 441 41.57 -13.15 47.92
N GLY A 442 41.33 -13.05 49.23
CA GLY A 442 42.08 -12.19 50.15
C GLY A 442 42.31 -10.76 49.65
N HIS A 443 43.49 -10.21 49.97
CA HIS A 443 43.93 -8.88 49.55
C HIS A 443 44.37 -8.81 48.08
N SER A 444 44.41 -9.94 47.37
CA SER A 444 44.87 -10.04 45.97
C SER A 444 43.82 -9.62 44.94
N GLY A 445 42.63 -9.24 45.39
CA GLY A 445 41.56 -8.70 44.56
C GLY A 445 40.57 -9.78 44.11
N SER A 446 39.87 -9.50 43.01
CA SER A 446 38.85 -10.36 42.44
C SER A 446 39.26 -10.90 41.08
N TRP A 447 38.98 -12.17 40.86
CA TRP A 447 39.47 -12.96 39.74
C TRP A 447 38.32 -13.56 38.95
N ASN A 448 38.46 -13.61 37.63
CA ASN A 448 37.47 -14.26 36.76
C ASN A 448 38.18 -14.92 35.57
N VAL A 449 37.83 -16.16 35.31
CA VAL A 449 38.30 -16.92 34.16
C VAL A 449 37.16 -16.98 33.14
N LEU A 450 37.38 -16.43 31.96
CA LEU A 450 36.40 -16.43 30.89
C LEU A 450 36.86 -17.29 29.72
N VAL A 451 35.89 -17.95 29.08
CA VAL A 451 36.04 -18.51 27.73
C VAL A 451 35.05 -17.81 26.82
N CYS A 452 35.54 -17.25 25.73
CA CYS A 452 34.73 -16.56 24.73
C CYS A 452 34.84 -17.26 23.38
N ASP A 453 33.69 -17.68 22.85
CA ASP A 453 33.56 -18.24 21.50
C ASP A 453 33.24 -17.10 20.52
N LEU A 454 34.16 -16.85 19.59
CA LEU A 454 34.11 -15.78 18.59
C LEU A 454 33.52 -16.31 17.28
N TRP A 455 32.29 -15.93 16.98
CA TRP A 455 31.58 -16.30 15.75
C TRP A 455 31.83 -15.27 14.65
N ALA A 456 32.57 -15.68 13.63
CA ALA A 456 32.81 -14.86 12.45
C ALA A 456 31.70 -15.06 11.41
N SER A 457 31.08 -13.95 10.99
CA SER A 457 30.01 -14.00 10.00
C SER A 457 30.00 -12.80 9.06
N THR A 458 29.45 -12.97 7.87
CA THR A 458 29.13 -11.87 6.98
C THR A 458 27.66 -11.53 7.15
N VAL A 459 27.38 -10.28 7.48
CA VAL A 459 26.01 -9.79 7.71
C VAL A 459 25.61 -8.87 6.58
N VAL A 460 24.40 -9.09 6.06
CA VAL A 460 23.70 -8.15 5.21
C VAL A 460 22.85 -7.26 6.11
N TYR A 461 23.04 -5.96 5.99
CA TYR A 461 22.34 -4.96 6.78
C TYR A 461 21.71 -3.90 5.87
N SER A 462 20.67 -3.27 6.39
CA SER A 462 20.06 -2.08 5.78
C SER A 462 20.37 -0.85 6.62
N TYR A 463 20.48 0.29 5.97
CA TYR A 463 20.58 1.60 6.62
C TYR A 463 19.49 2.53 6.07
N SER A 464 18.88 3.30 6.96
CA SER A 464 18.07 4.47 6.63
C SER A 464 18.48 5.64 7.53
N PRO A 465 18.55 6.87 6.99
CA PRO A 465 18.86 8.06 7.80
C PRO A 465 17.93 8.26 9.00
N SER A 466 16.68 7.78 8.92
CA SER A 466 15.67 7.95 9.98
C SER A 466 15.72 6.87 11.06
N THR A 467 16.09 5.64 10.71
CA THR A 467 16.07 4.48 11.64
C THR A 467 17.45 3.94 12.01
N GLY A 468 18.51 4.39 11.34
CA GLY A 468 19.85 3.85 11.50
C GLY A 468 20.02 2.49 10.83
N PHE A 469 20.92 1.67 11.40
CA PHE A 469 21.23 0.34 10.88
C PHE A 469 20.25 -0.72 11.38
N SER A 470 19.87 -1.64 10.50
CA SER A 470 19.01 -2.78 10.82
C SER A 470 19.54 -4.07 10.22
N TYR A 471 19.40 -5.14 10.98
CA TYR A 471 19.78 -6.48 10.58
C TYR A 471 18.83 -7.04 9.51
N MET A 472 19.39 -7.69 8.49
CA MET A 472 18.59 -8.41 7.48
C MET A 472 18.88 -9.91 7.48
N SER A 473 20.15 -10.28 7.35
CA SER A 473 20.55 -11.69 7.33
C SER A 473 22.02 -11.88 7.70
N ARG A 474 22.34 -13.08 8.18
CA ARG A 474 23.68 -13.52 8.57
C ARG A 474 24.05 -14.78 7.82
N GLN A 475 25.29 -14.85 7.36
CA GLN A 475 25.89 -16.05 6.79
C GLN A 475 27.23 -16.32 7.47
N PRO A 476 27.57 -17.59 7.77
CA PRO A 476 28.91 -17.92 8.28
C PRO A 476 29.98 -17.38 7.33
N ALA A 477 31.05 -16.82 7.89
CA ALA A 477 32.17 -16.32 7.09
C ALA A 477 32.87 -17.48 6.34
N SER A 478 33.70 -17.14 5.34
CA SER A 478 34.65 -18.12 4.82
C SER A 478 35.66 -18.51 5.91
N LEU A 479 36.28 -19.70 5.79
CA LEU A 479 37.28 -20.16 6.77
C LEU A 479 38.41 -19.14 6.92
N ASP A 480 38.92 -18.64 5.79
CA ASP A 480 40.01 -17.68 5.77
C ASP A 480 39.61 -16.35 6.40
N LEU A 481 38.41 -15.84 6.08
CA LEU A 481 37.92 -14.60 6.70
C LEU A 481 37.75 -14.77 8.22
N ALA A 482 37.21 -15.89 8.67
CA ALA A 482 37.07 -16.18 10.10
C ALA A 482 38.44 -16.24 10.81
N LYS A 483 39.43 -16.85 10.17
CA LYS A 483 40.82 -16.90 10.67
C LYS A 483 41.42 -15.51 10.78
N TYR A 484 41.34 -14.70 9.73
CA TYR A 484 41.93 -13.36 9.73
C TYR A 484 41.20 -12.39 10.68
N LEU A 485 39.88 -12.53 10.83
CA LEU A 485 39.10 -11.74 11.78
C LEU A 485 39.53 -11.99 13.23
N THR A 486 39.91 -13.22 13.57
CA THR A 486 40.19 -13.65 14.94
C THR A 486 41.68 -13.73 15.28
N TYR A 487 42.57 -13.44 14.33
CA TYR A 487 44.03 -13.61 14.47
C TYR A 487 44.65 -12.83 15.63
N HIS A 488 44.15 -11.63 15.93
CA HIS A 488 44.61 -10.80 17.04
C HIS A 488 43.49 -10.53 18.05
N ALA A 489 42.62 -11.51 18.29
CA ALA A 489 41.49 -11.34 19.20
C ALA A 489 41.92 -11.23 20.69
N ASP A 490 43.11 -11.72 21.01
CA ASP A 490 43.78 -11.61 22.31
C ASP A 490 44.37 -10.21 22.57
N VAL A 491 44.54 -9.39 21.53
CA VAL A 491 45.15 -8.06 21.61
C VAL A 491 44.13 -7.01 22.03
N GLY A 492 44.54 -6.08 22.90
CA GLY A 492 43.68 -5.00 23.39
C GLY A 492 42.68 -5.41 24.47
N ILE A 493 42.84 -6.61 25.04
CA ILE A 493 41.95 -7.13 26.09
C ILE A 493 41.89 -6.25 27.34
N GLN A 494 42.96 -5.51 27.63
CA GLN A 494 43.00 -4.54 28.73
C GLN A 494 41.94 -3.45 28.58
N ALA A 495 41.80 -2.88 27.38
CA ALA A 495 40.80 -1.86 27.11
C ALA A 495 39.37 -2.44 27.15
N VAL A 496 39.19 -3.69 26.70
CA VAL A 496 37.90 -4.40 26.78
C VAL A 496 37.48 -4.61 28.23
N ALA A 497 38.39 -5.10 29.07
CA ALA A 497 38.12 -5.31 30.49
C ALA A 497 37.78 -4.00 31.21
N GLN A 498 38.55 -2.93 30.97
CA GLN A 498 38.29 -1.60 31.54
C GLN A 498 36.92 -1.04 31.16
N LEU A 499 36.45 -1.29 29.95
CA LEU A 499 35.10 -0.86 29.52
C LEU A 499 33.97 -1.68 30.14
N ALA A 500 34.24 -2.92 30.54
CA ALA A 500 33.30 -3.80 31.22
C ALA A 500 33.35 -3.68 32.76
N GLU A 501 34.29 -2.92 33.31
CA GLU A 501 34.44 -2.74 34.75
C GLU A 501 33.16 -2.22 35.42
N GLY A 502 32.82 -2.81 36.56
CA GLY A 502 31.60 -2.52 37.32
C GLY A 502 30.30 -3.10 36.74
N ALA A 503 30.30 -3.74 35.57
CA ALA A 503 29.11 -4.40 35.02
C ALA A 503 28.68 -5.58 35.90
N GLY A 504 27.36 -5.75 36.11
CA GLY A 504 26.83 -6.79 36.99
C GLY A 504 26.85 -6.45 38.49
N LEU A 505 27.40 -5.30 38.90
CA LEU A 505 27.24 -4.79 40.26
C LEU A 505 25.87 -4.11 40.44
N GLY A 506 25.27 -4.28 41.63
CA GLY A 506 23.96 -3.71 41.98
C GLY A 506 22.78 -4.29 41.19
N ASN A 507 21.66 -3.56 41.12
CA ASN A 507 20.46 -3.98 40.36
C ASN A 507 20.61 -3.79 38.84
N SER A 508 21.82 -3.92 38.29
CA SER A 508 22.05 -3.79 36.85
C SER A 508 21.43 -4.98 36.12
N SER A 509 20.76 -4.73 34.99
CA SER A 509 20.07 -5.77 34.23
C SER A 509 20.99 -6.53 33.26
N ALA A 510 22.25 -6.11 33.11
CA ALA A 510 23.20 -6.69 32.16
C ALA A 510 24.29 -7.44 32.90
N SER A 511 24.53 -8.71 32.53
CA SER A 511 25.61 -9.50 33.12
C SER A 511 26.98 -8.96 32.70
N TYR A 512 28.00 -9.15 33.54
CA TYR A 512 29.37 -8.79 33.21
C TYR A 512 29.82 -9.41 31.88
N VAL A 513 29.47 -10.68 31.70
CA VAL A 513 29.86 -11.50 30.55
C VAL A 513 29.25 -10.99 29.24
N ASP A 514 27.98 -10.55 29.27
CA ASP A 514 27.32 -9.96 28.09
C ASP A 514 27.97 -8.63 27.67
N VAL A 515 28.28 -7.77 28.66
CA VAL A 515 28.92 -6.47 28.42
C VAL A 515 30.34 -6.68 27.89
N PHE A 516 31.10 -7.56 28.54
CA PHE A 516 32.45 -7.92 28.11
C PHE A 516 32.45 -8.49 26.69
N GLY A 517 31.53 -9.40 26.38
CA GLY A 517 31.33 -9.95 25.05
C GLY A 517 31.11 -8.85 24.00
N ARG A 518 30.18 -7.91 24.22
CA ARG A 518 29.96 -6.82 23.26
C ARG A 518 31.22 -5.99 23.01
N HIS A 519 31.93 -5.61 24.07
CA HIS A 519 33.17 -4.84 23.91
C HIS A 519 34.28 -5.64 23.22
N LEU A 520 34.37 -6.95 23.48
CA LEU A 520 35.28 -7.86 22.80
C LEU A 520 34.96 -7.92 21.31
N SER A 521 33.70 -8.18 20.92
CA SER A 521 33.24 -8.18 19.52
C SER A 521 33.66 -6.89 18.79
N LYS A 522 33.46 -5.74 19.42
CA LYS A 522 33.85 -4.43 18.87
C LYS A 522 35.38 -4.31 18.71
N SER A 523 36.14 -4.72 19.71
CA SER A 523 37.60 -4.67 19.71
C SER A 523 38.20 -5.55 18.61
N VAL A 524 37.81 -6.82 18.56
CA VAL A 524 38.31 -7.79 17.57
C VAL A 524 37.98 -7.32 16.15
N LEU A 525 36.75 -6.86 15.92
CA LEU A 525 36.35 -6.34 14.61
C LEU A 525 37.13 -5.06 14.23
N SER A 526 37.44 -4.20 15.20
CA SER A 526 38.26 -3.00 14.96
C SER A 526 39.70 -3.34 14.59
N MET A 527 40.31 -4.38 15.19
CA MET A 527 41.65 -4.86 14.82
C MET A 527 41.68 -5.41 13.41
N ALA A 528 40.69 -6.24 13.06
CA ALA A 528 40.61 -6.81 11.73
C ALA A 528 40.23 -5.79 10.63
N SER A 529 39.77 -4.60 11.00
CA SER A 529 39.34 -3.56 10.04
C SER A 529 40.43 -3.13 9.06
N VAL A 530 41.70 -3.26 9.44
CA VAL A 530 42.86 -2.92 8.60
C VAL A 530 42.98 -3.82 7.37
N LEU A 531 42.40 -5.03 7.44
CA LEU A 531 42.32 -5.96 6.33
C LEU A 531 41.09 -5.72 5.43
N MET A 532 40.20 -4.82 5.83
CA MET A 532 38.93 -4.60 5.15
C MET A 532 39.02 -3.40 4.21
N THR A 533 38.50 -3.60 3.00
CA THR A 533 38.36 -2.56 1.99
C THR A 533 36.90 -2.17 1.80
N PRO A 534 36.62 -0.89 1.47
CA PRO A 534 35.28 -0.46 1.13
C PRO A 534 34.76 -1.16 -0.13
N THR A 535 33.47 -1.53 -0.12
CA THR A 535 32.78 -2.16 -1.25
C THR A 535 31.47 -1.45 -1.56
N ALA A 536 31.00 -1.62 -2.80
CA ALA A 536 29.71 -1.10 -3.21
C ALA A 536 28.55 -1.73 -2.41
N PRO A 537 27.49 -0.97 -2.10
CA PRO A 537 26.25 -1.50 -1.57
C PRO A 537 25.58 -2.48 -2.55
N ILE A 538 24.82 -3.41 -2.00
CA ILE A 538 24.01 -4.38 -2.75
C ILE A 538 22.86 -3.65 -3.46
N SER A 539 22.21 -2.72 -2.76
CA SER A 539 21.19 -1.85 -3.35
C SER A 539 21.23 -0.48 -2.71
N VAL A 540 20.97 0.55 -3.49
CA VAL A 540 20.72 1.91 -2.97
C VAL A 540 19.31 2.33 -3.41
N SER A 541 18.66 3.11 -2.57
CA SER A 541 17.43 3.84 -2.88
C SER A 541 17.58 5.26 -2.36
N GLY A 542 16.80 6.19 -2.90
CA GLY A 542 16.81 7.57 -2.43
C GLY A 542 16.45 7.68 -0.94
N GLY A 543 16.67 8.87 -0.39
CA GLY A 543 16.35 9.18 0.99
C GLY A 543 14.86 9.02 1.33
N ASP A 544 14.56 9.20 2.61
CA ASP A 544 13.21 9.09 3.15
C ASP A 544 12.39 10.33 2.77
N VAL A 545 11.44 10.19 1.84
CA VAL A 545 10.53 11.28 1.48
C VAL A 545 9.11 10.96 1.96
N LEU A 546 8.40 11.98 2.42
CA LEU A 546 6.98 11.85 2.76
C LEU A 546 6.18 11.50 1.49
N GLY A 547 5.64 10.29 1.47
CA GLY A 547 4.89 9.74 0.36
C GLY A 547 3.65 9.00 0.85
N THR A 548 3.15 8.13 -0.01
CA THR A 548 1.96 7.31 0.25
C THR A 548 2.15 5.85 -0.10
N GLY A 549 1.64 5.00 0.79
CA GLY A 549 1.44 3.58 0.56
C GLY A 549 0.01 3.30 0.16
N LEU A 550 -0.18 2.69 -1.00
CA LEU A 550 -1.48 2.29 -1.54
C LEU A 550 -1.58 0.76 -1.54
N ASN A 551 -2.73 0.23 -1.17
CA ASN A 551 -2.99 -1.20 -1.23
C ASN A 551 -3.08 -1.66 -2.70
N LEU A 552 -2.15 -2.53 -3.14
CA LEU A 552 -2.03 -2.94 -4.54
C LEU A 552 -3.29 -3.66 -5.07
N PRO A 553 -3.87 -4.66 -4.36
CA PRO A 553 -5.16 -5.25 -4.76
C PRO A 553 -6.28 -4.23 -4.97
N LEU A 554 -6.44 -3.27 -4.06
CA LEU A 554 -7.48 -2.25 -4.17
C LEU A 554 -7.21 -1.29 -5.32
N PHE A 555 -5.94 -0.92 -5.54
CA PHE A 555 -5.54 -0.11 -6.69
C PHE A 555 -5.82 -0.80 -8.03
N LEU A 556 -5.48 -2.10 -8.16
CA LEU A 556 -5.73 -2.87 -9.38
C LEU A 556 -7.22 -3.11 -9.64
N THR A 557 -7.99 -3.44 -8.60
CA THR A 557 -9.44 -3.59 -8.73
C THR A 557 -10.10 -2.27 -9.10
N TYR A 558 -9.64 -1.16 -8.54
CA TYR A 558 -10.06 0.18 -8.92
C TYR A 558 -9.83 0.47 -10.42
N LEU A 559 -8.62 0.21 -10.94
CA LEU A 559 -8.33 0.34 -12.38
C LEU A 559 -9.22 -0.57 -13.23
N ALA A 560 -9.36 -1.84 -12.85
CA ALA A 560 -10.21 -2.80 -13.55
C ALA A 560 -11.68 -2.32 -13.63
N THR A 561 -12.17 -1.64 -12.60
CA THR A 561 -13.57 -1.18 -12.61
C THR A 561 -13.86 -0.11 -13.66
N SER A 562 -12.88 0.76 -13.93
CA SER A 562 -12.96 1.77 -14.98
C SER A 562 -12.94 1.16 -16.39
N VAL A 563 -12.19 0.08 -16.58
CA VAL A 563 -12.11 -0.64 -17.86
C VAL A 563 -13.44 -1.32 -18.14
N VAL A 564 -14.02 -1.99 -17.15
CA VAL A 564 -15.33 -2.63 -17.30
C VAL A 564 -16.42 -1.58 -17.55
N SER A 565 -16.41 -0.40 -16.88
CA SER A 565 -17.38 0.66 -17.16
C SER A 565 -17.26 1.15 -18.61
N ALA A 566 -16.04 1.43 -19.09
CA ALA A 566 -15.80 1.87 -20.45
C ALA A 566 -16.24 0.81 -21.48
N LEU A 567 -15.92 -0.46 -21.25
CA LEU A 567 -16.35 -1.58 -22.11
C LEU A 567 -17.87 -1.71 -22.15
N THR A 568 -18.58 -1.50 -21.03
CA THR A 568 -20.05 -1.54 -21.04
C THR A 568 -20.64 -0.41 -21.90
N ILE A 569 -20.07 0.80 -21.86
CA ILE A 569 -20.50 1.92 -22.70
C ILE A 569 -20.23 1.62 -24.18
N LEU A 570 -19.04 1.11 -24.51
CA LEU A 570 -18.67 0.74 -25.89
C LEU A 570 -19.54 -0.39 -26.44
N PHE A 571 -19.81 -1.41 -25.62
CA PHE A 571 -20.71 -2.49 -26.00
C PHE A 571 -22.10 -1.92 -26.34
N MET A 572 -22.62 -1.04 -25.49
CA MET A 572 -23.93 -0.40 -25.71
C MET A 572 -23.97 0.43 -26.98
N THR A 573 -22.92 1.18 -27.29
CA THR A 573 -22.84 2.03 -28.50
C THR A 573 -22.82 1.19 -29.76
N VAL A 574 -22.09 0.08 -29.79
CA VAL A 574 -22.10 -0.89 -30.90
C VAL A 574 -23.53 -1.43 -31.15
N PHE A 575 -24.25 -1.79 -30.08
CA PHE A 575 -25.64 -2.26 -30.21
C PHE A 575 -26.59 -1.18 -30.75
N ILE A 576 -26.41 0.08 -30.36
CA ILE A 576 -27.20 1.20 -30.87
C ILE A 576 -26.91 1.41 -32.37
N VAL A 577 -25.63 1.42 -32.76
CA VAL A 577 -25.22 1.58 -34.17
C VAL A 577 -25.77 0.45 -35.03
N ALA A 578 -25.64 -0.81 -34.59
CA ALA A 578 -26.19 -1.96 -35.31
C ALA A 578 -27.72 -1.88 -35.47
N ALA A 579 -28.43 -1.42 -34.44
CA ALA A 579 -29.88 -1.22 -34.50
C ALA A 579 -30.26 -0.10 -35.50
N CYS A 580 -29.52 1.01 -35.51
CA CYS A 580 -29.72 2.13 -36.43
C CYS A 580 -29.36 1.80 -37.89
N LEU A 581 -28.42 0.88 -38.12
CA LEU A 581 -28.10 0.39 -39.47
C LEU A 581 -29.17 -0.61 -39.98
N GLY A 582 -29.80 -1.36 -39.07
CA GLY A 582 -30.85 -2.34 -39.40
C GLY A 582 -32.24 -1.74 -39.67
N THR A 583 -32.44 -0.43 -39.52
CA THR A 583 -33.70 0.26 -39.86
C THR A 583 -33.77 0.60 -41.36
N PRO A 584 -34.96 0.51 -42.00
CA PRO A 584 -35.16 0.89 -43.39
C PRO A 584 -34.68 2.32 -43.67
N ARG A 585 -34.09 2.55 -44.85
CA ARG A 585 -33.43 3.83 -45.19
C ARG A 585 -34.37 5.03 -45.03
N ASP A 586 -35.64 4.86 -45.33
CA ASP A 586 -36.65 5.93 -45.30
C ASP A 586 -37.03 6.37 -43.89
N LEU A 587 -36.78 5.52 -42.88
CA LEU A 587 -37.21 5.78 -41.50
C LEU A 587 -36.09 6.21 -40.55
N ARG A 588 -34.83 6.09 -40.99
CA ARG A 588 -33.66 6.53 -40.23
C ARG A 588 -33.68 8.00 -39.81
N PRO A 589 -34.16 8.96 -40.63
CA PRO A 589 -34.23 10.36 -40.22
C PRO A 589 -35.11 10.59 -38.98
N PHE A 590 -36.08 9.70 -38.72
CA PHE A 590 -37.03 9.85 -37.62
C PHE A 590 -36.52 9.30 -36.28
N VAL A 591 -35.34 8.69 -36.21
CA VAL A 591 -34.82 8.09 -34.96
C VAL A 591 -34.60 9.17 -33.89
N LYS A 592 -33.99 10.30 -34.26
CA LYS A 592 -33.71 11.42 -33.35
C LYS A 592 -34.98 12.08 -32.82
N PRO A 593 -35.96 12.51 -33.64
CA PRO A 593 -37.19 13.09 -33.11
C PRO A 593 -38.03 12.09 -32.33
N VAL A 594 -38.05 10.80 -32.73
CA VAL A 594 -38.70 9.75 -31.93
C VAL A 594 -38.01 9.60 -30.57
N GLN A 595 -36.67 9.62 -30.52
CA GLN A 595 -35.93 9.58 -29.26
C GLN A 595 -36.19 10.82 -28.40
N ALA A 596 -36.22 12.01 -28.99
CA ALA A 596 -36.50 13.26 -28.27
C ALA A 596 -37.90 13.24 -27.64
N ARG A 597 -38.93 12.83 -28.39
CA ARG A 597 -40.31 12.68 -27.89
C ARG A 597 -40.45 11.59 -26.84
N LEU A 598 -39.71 10.50 -27.03
CA LEU A 598 -39.60 9.46 -26.02
C LEU A 598 -39.06 10.12 -24.73
N THR A 599 -37.98 10.89 -24.80
CA THR A 599 -37.35 11.50 -23.61
C THR A 599 -38.10 12.71 -23.03
N ASP A 600 -39.11 13.26 -23.71
CA ASP A 600 -39.82 14.46 -23.24
C ASP A 600 -41.00 14.12 -22.31
N SER A 601 -41.01 14.76 -21.13
CA SER A 601 -42.08 14.61 -20.14
C SER A 601 -43.40 15.28 -20.53
N THR A 602 -43.35 16.34 -21.34
CA THR A 602 -44.52 17.11 -21.80
C THR A 602 -45.34 16.32 -22.83
N PHE A 603 -44.64 15.61 -23.71
CA PHE A 603 -45.23 14.67 -24.66
C PHE A 603 -46.05 13.61 -23.94
N LEU A 604 -45.57 13.08 -22.80
CA LEU A 604 -46.29 12.09 -22.01
C LEU A 604 -47.62 12.61 -21.46
N ALA A 605 -47.65 13.85 -20.98
CA ALA A 605 -48.84 14.47 -20.43
C ALA A 605 -49.88 14.68 -21.54
N ASN A 606 -49.49 15.30 -22.65
CA ASN A 606 -50.39 15.53 -23.78
C ASN A 606 -50.87 14.22 -24.41
N TRP A 607 -50.05 13.17 -24.34
CA TRP A 607 -50.38 11.85 -24.88
C TRP A 607 -51.35 11.01 -24.05
N LEU A 608 -51.49 11.31 -22.76
CA LEU A 608 -52.49 10.66 -21.89
C LEU A 608 -53.89 11.27 -22.05
N TYR A 609 -53.97 12.53 -22.50
CA TYR A 609 -55.22 13.30 -22.54
C TYR A 609 -55.68 13.70 -23.96
N GLY A 610 -54.79 13.73 -24.96
CA GLY A 610 -55.09 14.17 -26.31
C GLY A 610 -55.42 13.04 -27.30
N LYS A 611 -56.28 13.32 -28.27
CA LYS A 611 -56.63 12.43 -29.39
C LYS A 611 -55.48 12.42 -30.42
N CYS A 612 -54.87 11.25 -30.64
CA CYS A 612 -53.75 11.13 -31.58
C CYS A 612 -54.19 11.42 -33.02
N THR A 613 -53.41 12.25 -33.72
CA THR A 613 -53.65 12.54 -35.14
C THR A 613 -53.60 11.27 -35.98
N THR A 614 -54.57 11.14 -36.89
CA THR A 614 -54.61 10.09 -37.92
C THR A 614 -53.74 10.44 -39.14
N ASN A 615 -53.21 11.67 -39.19
CA ASN A 615 -52.50 12.18 -40.35
C ASN A 615 -51.04 11.71 -40.37
N PRO A 616 -50.62 10.88 -41.34
CA PRO A 616 -49.32 10.22 -41.32
C PRO A 616 -48.14 11.19 -41.32
N LYS A 617 -48.28 12.41 -41.86
CA LYS A 617 -47.20 13.41 -41.86
C LYS A 617 -46.98 14.05 -40.48
N ARG A 618 -48.04 14.26 -39.72
CA ARG A 618 -48.00 14.84 -38.37
C ARG A 618 -47.51 13.84 -37.32
N ILE A 619 -47.69 12.54 -37.56
CA ILE A 619 -47.12 11.47 -36.72
C ILE A 619 -45.58 11.56 -36.69
N TYR A 620 -44.93 12.15 -37.70
CA TYR A 620 -43.49 12.23 -37.85
C TYR A 620 -42.88 13.64 -37.75
N SER A 621 -43.62 14.65 -37.27
CA SER A 621 -43.12 16.04 -37.11
C SER A 621 -42.33 16.30 -35.82
N ASP A 622 -41.34 17.20 -35.84
CA ASP A 622 -40.48 17.41 -34.67
C ASP A 622 -41.19 18.13 -33.50
N GLU A 623 -42.40 18.66 -33.70
CA GLU A 623 -43.21 19.36 -32.69
C GLU A 623 -44.17 18.44 -31.93
N ALA A 624 -44.21 18.57 -30.60
CA ALA A 624 -45.03 17.72 -29.72
C ALA A 624 -46.54 17.97 -29.87
N LEU A 625 -46.95 19.18 -30.25
CA LEU A 625 -48.36 19.59 -30.40
C LEU A 625 -48.99 19.06 -31.69
N ASP A 626 -48.22 18.94 -32.76
CA ASP A 626 -48.68 18.45 -34.06
C ASP A 626 -49.19 17.00 -34.03
N LEU A 627 -48.78 16.22 -33.04
CA LEU A 627 -49.14 14.80 -32.91
C LEU A 627 -50.58 14.58 -32.44
N PHE A 628 -51.25 15.64 -31.99
CA PHE A 628 -52.62 15.62 -31.52
C PHE A 628 -53.52 16.35 -32.52
N GLU A 629 -54.76 15.90 -32.66
CA GLU A 629 -55.74 16.71 -33.37
C GLU A 629 -55.93 18.01 -32.59
N PRO A 630 -56.00 19.18 -33.26
CA PRO A 630 -56.33 20.42 -32.56
C PRO A 630 -57.66 20.22 -31.84
N GLU A 631 -57.73 20.62 -30.56
CA GLU A 631 -58.95 20.49 -29.76
C GLU A 631 -60.12 21.13 -30.53
N GLN A 632 -61.11 20.32 -30.89
CA GLN A 632 -62.35 20.82 -31.46
C GLN A 632 -63.19 21.40 -30.32
N GLU A 633 -63.89 22.50 -30.57
CA GLU A 633 -64.74 23.18 -29.58
C GLU A 633 -65.80 22.24 -28.96
N SER A 634 -66.21 21.21 -29.71
CA SER A 634 -67.11 20.13 -29.31
C SER A 634 -66.52 19.11 -28.32
N GLU A 635 -65.19 19.03 -28.18
CA GLU A 635 -64.48 18.12 -27.27
C GLU A 635 -64.09 18.81 -25.94
N ARG A 636 -64.38 20.12 -25.81
CA ARG A 636 -64.17 20.89 -24.59
C ARG A 636 -65.26 20.54 -23.58
N LEU A 637 -64.89 19.88 -22.48
CA LEU A 637 -65.80 19.54 -21.38
C LEU A 637 -66.49 20.80 -20.84
N ALA A 638 -67.76 21.02 -21.21
CA ALA A 638 -68.61 21.99 -20.54
C ALA A 638 -68.85 21.48 -19.10
N MET A 639 -68.20 22.11 -18.13
CA MET A 639 -68.46 21.84 -16.71
C MET A 639 -69.54 22.79 -16.24
N GLU A 640 -70.70 22.27 -15.83
CA GLU A 640 -71.73 23.10 -15.19
C GLU A 640 -71.53 23.09 -13.67
N PRO A 641 -71.49 24.27 -13.01
CA PRO A 641 -71.55 24.35 -11.56
C PRO A 641 -72.98 24.07 -11.10
N ARG A 642 -73.17 23.08 -10.23
CA ARG A 642 -74.44 22.82 -9.54
C ARG A 642 -74.26 22.97 -8.03
N VAL A 643 -75.20 23.67 -7.40
CA VAL A 643 -75.27 23.80 -5.95
C VAL A 643 -76.12 22.65 -5.42
N ASP A 644 -75.49 21.71 -4.72
CA ASP A 644 -76.20 20.67 -3.98
C ASP A 644 -76.25 21.10 -2.50
N SER A 645 -77.08 20.44 -1.69
CA SER A 645 -77.33 20.77 -0.27
C SER A 645 -76.11 20.70 0.66
N TYR A 646 -74.94 20.31 0.14
CA TYR A 646 -73.66 20.27 0.85
C TYR A 646 -72.54 21.09 0.18
N GLY A 647 -72.86 21.94 -0.82
CA GLY A 647 -71.90 22.83 -1.48
C GLY A 647 -71.87 22.70 -3.02
N TRP A 648 -71.00 23.50 -3.65
CA TRP A 648 -70.85 23.58 -5.10
C TRP A 648 -70.07 22.35 -5.62
N SER A 649 -70.58 21.71 -6.68
CA SER A 649 -69.84 20.66 -7.40
C SER A 649 -69.84 20.93 -8.92
N LEU A 650 -68.71 20.62 -9.56
CA LEU A 650 -68.54 20.69 -11.02
C LEU A 650 -68.70 19.29 -11.60
N ARG A 651 -69.60 19.13 -12.58
CA ARG A 651 -69.74 17.89 -13.35
C ARG A 651 -69.70 18.18 -14.85
N PRO A 652 -69.20 17.22 -15.66
CA PRO A 652 -69.30 17.32 -17.11
C PRO A 652 -70.76 17.33 -17.55
N ALA A 653 -71.13 18.28 -18.40
CA ALA A 653 -72.42 18.33 -19.07
C ALA A 653 -72.63 17.01 -19.84
N ARG A 654 -73.81 16.41 -19.69
CA ARG A 654 -74.12 15.11 -20.28
C ARG A 654 -74.00 15.18 -21.81
N LEU A 655 -73.26 14.24 -22.40
CA LEU A 655 -73.40 13.82 -23.80
C LEU A 655 -74.54 12.81 -23.94
#